data_AF-A0A2T4JF31-F1
#
_entry.id   AF-A0A2T4JF31-F1
#
_cell.length_a   1.000
_cell.length_b   1.000
_cell.length_c   1.000
_cell.angle_alpha   90.00
_cell.angle_beta   90.00
_cell.angle_gamma   90.00
#
_symmetry.space_group_name_H-M   'P 1'
#
loop_
_entity.id
_entity.type
_entity.pdbx_description
1 polymer ?
#
loop_
_entity_poly.entity_id
_entity_poly.type
_entity_poly.pdbx_seq_one_letter_code
_entity_poly.pdbx_strand_id
1 'polypeptide(L)'
;MGQVATGHARRAAGRTVRAGGCRMTPAKRAFDLSLAVVLAVLLAVPGLLIAAWLWARGGGPVFHVAERMAAPDRPFRLWKFRTMMPAGVADQGVSGDDKAARITPEGRFLRRARLDELPQLWNILRGDMSFVGPRPPLRAYVERFPDLYAAVLRSRPGLTGLATLVFHRHEGRILARCRTAAETDAVYARRCVPRKARLDLLYQRRASVWLDVYILVQTGLRVMGLARGGVRRQGARIGRMPRHLMLVLSRRMSRRAKQLVLWGIDIISAPVALYLAGAVVHAAPWPDPALLRHGEIFGLIALVTAGISLALGLPRIKLQTYESLGTTGLLPMAALVTLALAIMTRGLDLQFPLAGLVAFSLILHLGALAARLSLLLLLRWALRSGQPQTRVLIYGAGPTGQQLASALRSHAGIAVYGFVDDDPSLARQRLGGLPIHAPDRLAHVVRSYDIARVILAMPDLSAPKRAQLGRRLRTLGLEVQVLPSFAQLVGTERLVDTLTALQPDRFLGRDPVVKGLPDPGESYGWRNVLVTGAGGSIGAELCRQVLACRPRRLVLFDLSEAALYQIDRELSDLNADGWTEVVPVLGSVTDPVTVERILRQHEVEIVLHAAAYKHVPLVEANPLPGLVNNVTGTRVLATACRQAGVGRFILISTDKAVRPANVMGASKRLAEMVVQDLARRSQTTRFAIVRFGNVLGSSGSVIPLFKDQIARGGPVTLTDEDVTRYFMTIEEACRLVLLAGALDAAAETADADVFVLDMGRPVRIRDLAEHLIQAAGYTLRDDVNPAGDIEIRVIGLRPGEKLHEELLIGDGLLPTPHPRILRAREAAPEPVAVAAMLQEIGRCAVTGSPEAARRLALGVVHAHDAGKGRVNAAGGI
;
A
#
# COMPACT_ATOMS: atom_id res chain seq x y z
N MET A 1 -35.26 9.55 -32.25
CA MET A 1 -34.29 9.70 -31.14
C MET A 1 -34.32 8.45 -30.29
N GLY A 2 -33.36 7.55 -30.24
CA GLY A 2 -32.07 7.38 -30.86
C GLY A 2 -31.52 6.08 -30.26
N GLN A 3 -31.19 5.12 -31.11
CA GLN A 3 -30.58 3.84 -30.75
C GLN A 3 -29.25 4.09 -30.02
N VAL A 4 -29.08 3.60 -28.78
CA VAL A 4 -27.78 3.22 -28.20
C VAL A 4 -28.02 2.13 -27.14
N ALA A 5 -27.14 1.12 -27.12
CA ALA A 5 -26.96 0.06 -26.12
C ALA A 5 -27.58 -1.32 -26.41
N THR A 6 -27.37 -1.84 -27.61
CA THR A 6 -27.22 -3.28 -27.84
C THR A 6 -25.74 -3.65 -27.70
N GLY A 7 -25.42 -4.45 -26.69
CA GLY A 7 -24.13 -5.12 -26.60
C GLY A 7 -23.61 -5.23 -25.18
N HIS A 8 -24.14 -6.17 -24.38
CA HIS A 8 -23.47 -6.87 -23.28
C HIS A 8 -24.38 -7.98 -22.69
N ALA A 9 -25.06 -8.76 -23.55
CA ALA A 9 -25.99 -9.82 -23.09
C ALA A 9 -25.95 -11.10 -23.95
N ARG A 10 -24.78 -11.45 -24.50
CA ARG A 10 -24.56 -12.75 -25.17
C ARG A 10 -23.23 -13.37 -24.71
N ARG A 11 -23.19 -13.90 -23.49
CA ARG A 11 -22.23 -14.93 -23.02
C ARG A 11 -22.60 -15.41 -21.62
N ALA A 12 -23.78 -16.01 -21.48
CA ALA A 12 -24.15 -16.80 -20.29
C ALA A 12 -25.38 -17.68 -20.58
N ALA A 13 -25.44 -18.36 -21.72
CA ALA A 13 -26.48 -19.35 -22.02
C ALA A 13 -25.80 -20.71 -22.17
N GLY A 14 -25.83 -21.49 -21.09
CA GLY A 14 -25.15 -22.79 -21.03
C GLY A 14 -24.99 -23.31 -19.61
N ARG A 15 -26.06 -23.29 -18.80
CA ARG A 15 -26.12 -24.07 -17.56
C ARG A 15 -27.59 -24.34 -17.21
N THR A 16 -28.04 -25.52 -17.61
CA THR A 16 -29.27 -26.15 -17.13
C THR A 16 -29.29 -26.11 -15.60
N VAL A 17 -30.23 -25.33 -15.03
CA VAL A 17 -30.44 -25.22 -13.59
C VAL A 17 -31.10 -26.52 -13.12
N ARG A 18 -30.30 -27.45 -12.59
CA ARG A 18 -30.82 -28.58 -11.80
C ARG A 18 -31.66 -28.05 -10.64
N ALA A 19 -32.84 -28.64 -10.43
CA ALA A 19 -33.74 -28.40 -9.32
C ALA A 19 -33.00 -28.59 -7.98
N GLY A 20 -32.60 -27.48 -7.35
CA GLY A 20 -31.91 -27.48 -6.07
C GLY A 20 -32.89 -27.25 -4.94
N GLY A 21 -33.18 -28.30 -4.16
CA GLY A 21 -34.00 -28.21 -2.95
C GLY A 21 -33.51 -27.15 -1.96
N CYS A 22 -34.43 -26.69 -1.11
CA CYS A 22 -34.21 -25.64 -0.12
C CYS A 22 -33.02 -25.96 0.81
N ARG A 23 -31.91 -25.20 0.70
CA ARG A 23 -30.69 -25.40 1.50
C ARG A 23 -30.85 -24.77 2.88
N MET A 24 -31.22 -25.57 3.88
CA MET A 24 -31.08 -25.22 5.29
C MET A 24 -29.90 -25.95 5.93
N THR A 25 -29.15 -25.26 6.79
CA THR A 25 -28.11 -25.90 7.59
C THR A 25 -28.74 -26.63 8.79
N PRO A 26 -28.17 -27.77 9.23
CA PRO A 26 -28.64 -28.49 10.41
C PRO A 26 -28.69 -27.60 11.66
N ALA A 27 -27.69 -26.73 11.84
CA ALA A 27 -27.60 -25.79 12.96
C ALA A 27 -28.78 -24.78 12.99
N LYS A 28 -29.17 -24.24 11.83
CA LYS A 28 -30.34 -23.36 11.74
C LYS A 28 -31.62 -24.13 12.08
N ARG A 29 -31.75 -25.36 11.58
CA ARG A 29 -32.93 -26.19 11.87
C ARG A 29 -33.03 -26.53 13.36
N ALA A 30 -31.92 -26.87 14.00
CA ALA A 30 -31.86 -27.12 15.43
C ALA A 30 -32.30 -25.88 16.22
N PHE A 31 -31.76 -24.70 15.88
CA PHE A 31 -32.17 -23.43 16.50
C PHE A 31 -33.67 -23.15 16.33
N ASP A 32 -34.20 -23.27 15.11
CA ASP A 32 -35.61 -23.04 14.84
C ASP A 32 -36.50 -24.03 15.60
N LEU A 33 -36.10 -25.30 15.71
CA LEU A 33 -36.86 -26.32 16.43
C LEU A 33 -36.83 -26.07 17.95
N SER A 34 -35.65 -25.84 18.53
CA SER A 34 -35.50 -25.54 19.95
C SER A 34 -36.31 -24.31 20.36
N LEU A 35 -36.21 -23.23 19.59
CA LEU A 35 -36.97 -22.01 19.87
C LEU A 35 -38.49 -22.22 19.68
N ALA A 36 -38.90 -22.98 18.66
CA ALA A 36 -40.32 -23.27 18.42
C ALA A 36 -40.94 -24.11 19.52
N VAL A 37 -40.22 -25.12 20.04
CA VAL A 37 -40.69 -25.94 21.16
C VAL A 37 -40.84 -25.09 22.43
N VAL A 38 -39.82 -24.30 22.77
CA VAL A 38 -39.88 -23.40 23.95
C VAL A 38 -41.05 -22.43 23.83
N LEU A 39 -41.21 -21.77 22.69
CA LEU A 39 -42.32 -20.83 22.47
C LEU A 39 -43.68 -21.53 22.41
N ALA A 40 -43.77 -22.74 21.86
CA ALA A 40 -45.02 -23.50 21.83
C ALA A 40 -45.48 -23.87 23.25
N VAL A 41 -44.56 -24.28 24.12
CA VAL A 41 -44.87 -24.57 25.54
C VAL A 41 -45.28 -23.29 26.27
N LEU A 42 -44.49 -22.21 26.17
CA LEU A 42 -44.78 -20.95 26.85
C LEU A 42 -46.09 -20.28 26.38
N LEU A 43 -46.46 -20.47 25.12
CA LEU A 43 -47.61 -19.81 24.50
C LEU A 43 -48.82 -20.74 24.30
N ALA A 44 -48.77 -22.00 24.74
CA ALA A 44 -49.87 -22.95 24.63
C ALA A 44 -51.13 -22.45 25.35
N VAL A 45 -50.98 -22.08 26.63
CA VAL A 45 -52.10 -21.59 27.45
C VAL A 45 -52.67 -20.27 26.88
N PRO A 46 -51.87 -19.21 26.62
CA PRO A 46 -52.37 -18.02 25.94
C PRO A 46 -53.03 -18.29 24.59
N GLY A 47 -52.47 -19.20 23.79
CA GLY A 47 -53.00 -19.58 22.48
C GLY A 47 -54.37 -20.25 22.55
N LEU A 48 -54.58 -21.15 23.52
CA LEU A 48 -55.88 -21.78 23.78
C LEU A 48 -56.91 -20.75 24.26
N LEU A 49 -56.52 -19.82 25.14
CA LEU A 49 -57.39 -18.74 25.59
C LEU A 49 -57.82 -17.83 24.42
N ILE A 50 -56.90 -17.49 23.51
CA ILE A 50 -57.22 -16.74 22.29
C ILE A 50 -58.18 -17.54 21.39
N ALA A 51 -57.95 -18.85 21.22
CA ALA A 51 -58.80 -19.70 20.40
C ALA A 51 -60.23 -19.79 20.97
N ALA A 52 -60.37 -20.00 22.29
CA ALA A 52 -61.65 -20.02 22.99
C ALA A 52 -62.36 -18.67 22.90
N TRP A 53 -61.63 -17.57 23.06
CA TRP A 53 -62.16 -16.21 22.93
C TRP A 53 -62.71 -15.92 21.52
N LEU A 54 -61.99 -16.32 20.48
CA LEU A 54 -62.44 -16.17 19.09
C LEU A 54 -63.65 -17.05 18.76
N TRP A 55 -63.71 -18.26 19.32
CA TRP A 55 -64.85 -19.15 19.16
C TRP A 55 -66.10 -18.60 19.86
N ALA A 56 -65.96 -18.15 21.12
CA ALA A 56 -67.05 -17.61 21.91
C ALA A 56 -67.68 -16.34 21.31
N ARG A 57 -66.88 -15.49 20.64
CA ARG A 57 -67.37 -14.24 20.06
C ARG A 57 -67.85 -14.31 18.61
N GLY A 58 -67.45 -15.33 17.85
CA GLY A 58 -67.72 -15.37 16.40
C GLY A 58 -67.94 -16.77 15.80
N GLY A 59 -68.11 -17.81 16.63
CA GLY A 59 -68.32 -19.19 16.17
C GLY A 59 -67.12 -19.83 15.45
N GLY A 60 -67.30 -21.01 14.86
CA GLY A 60 -66.28 -21.68 14.04
C GLY A 60 -66.24 -21.17 12.59
N PRO A 61 -65.12 -21.30 11.84
CA PRO A 61 -63.81 -21.83 12.24
C PRO A 61 -62.89 -20.77 12.89
N VAL A 62 -62.15 -21.15 13.94
CA VAL A 62 -61.20 -20.29 14.67
C VAL A 62 -59.93 -19.99 13.87
N PHE A 63 -59.54 -20.90 12.98
CA PHE A 63 -58.34 -20.77 12.16
C PHE A 63 -58.69 -20.35 10.74
N HIS A 64 -57.86 -19.46 10.19
CA HIS A 64 -57.82 -19.16 8.78
C HIS A 64 -56.61 -19.87 8.16
N VAL A 65 -56.86 -20.73 7.17
CA VAL A 65 -55.84 -21.50 6.47
C VAL A 65 -55.74 -21.00 5.04
N ALA A 66 -54.53 -20.62 4.61
CA ALA A 66 -54.27 -20.14 3.25
C ALA A 66 -53.16 -20.95 2.59
N GLU A 67 -53.30 -21.25 1.29
CA GLU A 67 -52.25 -21.89 0.50
C GLU A 67 -51.11 -20.90 0.22
N ARG A 68 -49.87 -21.35 0.44
CA ARG A 68 -48.63 -20.59 0.19
C ARG A 68 -47.56 -21.51 -0.39
N MET A 69 -46.52 -20.92 -0.97
CA MET A 69 -45.43 -21.70 -1.57
C MET A 69 -44.24 -21.82 -0.62
N ALA A 70 -43.84 -23.06 -0.32
CA ALA A 70 -42.62 -23.40 0.42
C ALA A 70 -41.40 -23.53 -0.50
N ALA A 71 -41.64 -23.96 -1.74
CA ALA A 71 -40.73 -23.97 -2.88
C ALA A 71 -41.54 -23.64 -4.15
N PRO A 72 -40.93 -23.35 -5.31
CA PRO A 72 -41.67 -22.99 -6.52
C PRO A 72 -42.75 -24.01 -6.94
N ASP A 73 -42.51 -25.28 -6.63
CA ASP A 73 -43.33 -26.45 -6.93
C ASP A 73 -44.02 -27.07 -5.71
N ARG A 74 -43.79 -26.52 -4.50
CA ARG A 74 -44.25 -27.14 -3.25
C ARG A 74 -45.18 -26.20 -2.46
N PRO A 75 -46.52 -26.37 -2.55
CA PRO A 75 -47.46 -25.64 -1.72
C PRO A 75 -47.49 -26.16 -0.27
N PHE A 76 -47.89 -25.32 0.67
CA PHE A 76 -48.18 -25.70 2.05
C PHE A 76 -49.33 -24.85 2.62
N ARG A 77 -49.97 -25.36 3.68
CA ARG A 77 -51.07 -24.70 4.38
C ARG A 77 -50.53 -23.79 5.49
N LEU A 78 -50.66 -22.47 5.34
CA LEU A 78 -50.26 -21.48 6.34
C LEU A 78 -51.41 -21.25 7.34
N TRP A 79 -51.12 -21.44 8.63
CA TRP A 79 -52.13 -21.33 9.70
C TRP A 79 -52.10 -19.97 10.37
N LYS A 80 -53.27 -19.37 10.59
CA LYS A 80 -53.45 -18.13 11.35
C LYS A 80 -54.71 -18.19 12.18
N PHE A 81 -54.80 -17.37 13.22
CA PHE A 81 -56.11 -17.10 13.83
C PHE A 81 -56.99 -16.30 12.85
N ARG A 82 -58.28 -16.62 12.84
CA ARG A 82 -59.28 -15.90 12.03
C ARG A 82 -59.39 -14.47 12.58
N THR A 83 -59.05 -13.50 11.74
CA THR A 83 -59.08 -12.07 12.07
C THR A 83 -60.02 -11.27 11.17
N MET A 84 -60.75 -11.94 10.27
CA MET A 84 -61.67 -11.35 9.31
C MET A 84 -62.91 -12.24 9.16
N MET A 85 -64.04 -11.63 8.79
CA MET A 85 -65.25 -12.35 8.38
C MET A 85 -65.01 -13.13 7.06
N PRO A 86 -65.56 -14.34 6.85
CA PRO A 86 -65.41 -15.08 5.60
C PRO A 86 -65.94 -14.30 4.38
N ALA A 87 -65.34 -14.47 3.21
CA ALA A 87 -65.93 -14.07 1.92
C ALA A 87 -65.57 -15.10 0.85
N GLY A 88 -66.23 -15.01 -0.30
CA GLY A 88 -66.04 -15.90 -1.45
C GLY A 88 -64.59 -16.02 -1.93
N VAL A 89 -64.31 -17.13 -2.60
CA VAL A 89 -62.97 -17.61 -3.02
C VAL A 89 -62.19 -16.60 -3.89
N ALA A 90 -62.88 -15.66 -4.55
CA ALA A 90 -62.29 -14.66 -5.45
C ALA A 90 -61.50 -13.52 -4.75
N ASP A 91 -61.58 -13.36 -3.42
CA ASP A 91 -61.06 -12.17 -2.71
C ASP A 91 -59.74 -12.41 -1.92
N GLN A 92 -58.91 -13.36 -2.40
CA GLN A 92 -57.66 -13.76 -1.72
C GLN A 92 -56.41 -12.96 -2.15
N GLY A 93 -56.57 -11.96 -3.02
CA GLY A 93 -55.50 -11.10 -3.54
C GLY A 93 -54.84 -10.20 -2.50
N VAL A 94 -53.81 -9.43 -2.88
CA VAL A 94 -53.08 -8.54 -1.95
C VAL A 94 -53.96 -7.41 -1.41
N SER A 95 -55.05 -7.07 -2.09
CA SER A 95 -56.03 -6.06 -1.70
C SER A 95 -57.37 -6.35 -2.35
N GLY A 96 -58.41 -6.50 -1.54
CA GLY A 96 -59.78 -6.19 -1.93
C GLY A 96 -60.17 -4.92 -1.18
N ASP A 97 -60.95 -4.05 -1.81
CA ASP A 97 -61.40 -2.77 -1.24
C ASP A 97 -62.26 -2.92 0.04
N ASP A 98 -62.56 -4.15 0.47
CA ASP A 98 -63.28 -4.49 1.70
C ASP A 98 -62.43 -5.11 2.83
N LYS A 99 -61.10 -5.23 2.67
CA LYS A 99 -60.26 -5.90 3.69
C LYS A 99 -60.28 -5.18 5.03
N ALA A 100 -60.36 -3.86 5.08
CA ALA A 100 -60.38 -3.12 6.34
C ALA A 100 -61.76 -3.23 7.03
N ALA A 101 -62.84 -3.18 6.25
CA ALA A 101 -64.22 -3.29 6.73
C ALA A 101 -64.53 -4.67 7.32
N ARG A 102 -63.88 -5.73 6.81
CA ARG A 102 -64.09 -7.12 7.25
C ARG A 102 -63.27 -7.56 8.46
N ILE A 103 -62.40 -6.73 9.03
CA ILE A 103 -61.59 -7.09 10.21
C ILE A 103 -62.42 -6.91 11.48
N THR A 104 -62.63 -8.01 12.20
CA THR A 104 -63.35 -7.98 13.48
C THR A 104 -62.59 -7.14 14.52
N PRO A 105 -63.26 -6.55 15.54
CA PRO A 105 -62.58 -5.85 16.63
C PRO A 105 -61.47 -6.67 17.28
N GLU A 106 -61.73 -7.97 17.49
CA GLU A 106 -60.78 -8.97 18.00
C GLU A 106 -59.60 -9.13 17.03
N GLY A 107 -59.90 -9.25 15.73
CA GLY A 107 -58.90 -9.34 14.67
C GLY A 107 -58.00 -8.11 14.59
N ARG A 108 -58.53 -6.91 14.85
CA ARG A 108 -57.74 -5.67 14.93
C ARG A 108 -56.72 -5.73 16.07
N PHE A 109 -57.11 -6.23 17.25
CA PHE A 109 -56.20 -6.41 18.37
C PHE A 109 -55.11 -7.45 18.06
N LEU A 110 -55.51 -8.64 17.60
CA LEU A 110 -54.58 -9.73 17.31
C LEU A 110 -53.53 -9.35 16.24
N ARG A 111 -53.93 -8.62 15.19
CA ARG A 111 -53.01 -8.13 14.14
C ARG A 111 -52.05 -7.04 14.61
N ARG A 112 -52.51 -6.19 15.54
CA ARG A 112 -51.68 -5.14 16.16
C ARG A 112 -50.59 -5.77 17.04
N ALA A 113 -50.98 -6.76 17.84
CA ALA A 113 -50.07 -7.50 18.72
C ALA A 113 -49.29 -8.62 18.01
N ARG A 114 -49.58 -8.90 16.73
CA ARG A 114 -49.02 -10.02 15.93
C ARG A 114 -49.32 -11.41 16.50
N LEU A 115 -50.34 -11.51 17.34
CA LEU A 115 -50.78 -12.77 17.94
C LEU A 115 -51.57 -13.62 16.94
N ASP A 116 -52.05 -13.05 15.83
CA ASP A 116 -52.73 -13.77 14.76
C ASP A 116 -51.84 -14.82 14.07
N GLU A 117 -50.52 -14.66 14.18
CA GLU A 117 -49.52 -15.52 13.56
C GLU A 117 -49.03 -16.65 14.46
N LEU A 118 -49.47 -16.72 15.72
CA LEU A 118 -49.07 -17.79 16.66
C LEU A 118 -49.25 -19.21 16.12
N PRO A 119 -50.35 -19.56 15.41
CA PRO A 119 -50.51 -20.90 14.84
C PRO A 119 -49.43 -21.29 13.82
N GLN A 120 -48.65 -20.34 13.28
CA GLN A 120 -47.54 -20.63 12.38
C GLN A 120 -46.36 -21.32 13.09
N LEU A 121 -46.30 -21.34 14.43
CA LEU A 121 -45.35 -22.17 15.16
C LEU A 121 -45.47 -23.65 14.76
N TRP A 122 -46.70 -24.12 14.47
CA TRP A 122 -46.94 -25.45 13.93
C TRP A 122 -46.29 -25.68 12.56
N ASN A 123 -46.28 -24.67 11.69
CA ASN A 123 -45.58 -24.73 10.40
C ASN A 123 -44.06 -24.78 10.55
N ILE A 124 -43.51 -24.12 11.59
CA ILE A 124 -42.08 -24.19 11.90
C ILE A 124 -41.72 -25.59 12.43
N LEU A 125 -42.53 -26.15 13.35
CA LEU A 125 -42.35 -27.50 13.87
C LEU A 125 -42.40 -28.56 12.75
N ARG A 126 -43.42 -28.52 11.87
CA ARG A 126 -43.53 -29.41 10.70
C ARG A 126 -42.43 -29.23 9.66
N GLY A 127 -41.74 -28.09 9.67
CA GLY A 127 -40.62 -27.82 8.76
C GLY A 127 -41.00 -27.16 7.45
N ASP A 128 -42.26 -26.72 7.31
CA ASP A 128 -42.73 -25.90 6.20
C ASP A 128 -42.09 -24.50 6.23
N MET A 129 -41.82 -23.99 7.44
CA MET A 129 -41.31 -22.64 7.70
C MET A 129 -40.11 -22.62 8.66
N SER A 130 -39.48 -21.45 8.73
CA SER A 130 -38.43 -21.05 9.68
C SER A 130 -38.90 -19.81 10.44
N PHE A 131 -38.25 -19.45 11.56
CA PHE A 131 -38.53 -18.18 12.22
C PHE A 131 -38.13 -16.98 11.36
N VAL A 132 -37.01 -17.11 10.67
CA VAL A 132 -36.44 -16.05 9.82
C VAL A 132 -36.24 -16.57 8.39
N GLY A 133 -36.79 -15.84 7.43
CA GLY A 133 -36.74 -16.18 6.01
C GLY A 133 -37.62 -15.26 5.16
N PRO A 134 -37.68 -15.49 3.83
CA PRO A 134 -38.58 -14.76 2.94
C PRO A 134 -40.04 -14.95 3.35
N ARG A 135 -40.89 -13.94 3.21
CA ARG A 135 -42.31 -14.11 3.56
C ARG A 135 -42.98 -15.09 2.60
N PRO A 136 -43.82 -16.05 3.06
CA PRO A 136 -44.46 -17.04 2.19
C PRO A 136 -45.29 -16.36 1.06
N PRO A 137 -44.92 -16.54 -0.23
CA PRO A 137 -45.63 -15.92 -1.34
C PRO A 137 -46.91 -16.68 -1.71
N LEU A 138 -47.83 -16.00 -2.40
CA LEU A 138 -48.97 -16.64 -3.10
C LEU A 138 -48.47 -17.38 -4.34
N ARG A 139 -49.16 -18.46 -4.70
CA ARG A 139 -48.92 -19.22 -5.94
C ARG A 139 -48.93 -18.31 -7.18
N ALA A 140 -49.92 -17.43 -7.31
CA ALA A 140 -50.05 -16.50 -8.43
C ALA A 140 -48.80 -15.61 -8.64
N TYR A 141 -48.08 -15.20 -7.58
CA TYR A 141 -46.84 -14.42 -7.73
C TYR A 141 -45.62 -15.27 -8.07
N VAL A 142 -45.61 -16.52 -7.61
CA VAL A 142 -44.55 -17.48 -7.98
C VAL A 142 -44.65 -17.81 -9.46
N GLU A 143 -45.87 -18.05 -9.96
CA GLU A 143 -46.13 -18.30 -11.38
C GLU A 143 -45.88 -17.06 -12.25
N ARG A 144 -46.19 -15.85 -11.75
CA ARG A 144 -45.91 -14.58 -12.46
C ARG A 144 -44.43 -14.20 -12.51
N PHE A 145 -43.60 -14.67 -11.56
CA PHE A 145 -42.17 -14.35 -11.46
C PHE A 145 -41.33 -15.62 -11.17
N PRO A 146 -41.28 -16.59 -12.10
CA PRO A 146 -40.71 -17.92 -11.84
C PRO A 146 -39.22 -17.86 -11.50
N ASP A 147 -38.41 -17.11 -12.25
CA ASP A 147 -36.96 -16.99 -12.02
C ASP A 147 -36.62 -16.33 -10.68
N LEU A 148 -37.41 -15.32 -10.30
CA LEU A 148 -37.22 -14.59 -9.05
C LEU A 148 -37.49 -15.50 -7.85
N TYR A 149 -38.61 -16.22 -7.85
CA TYR A 149 -39.00 -17.09 -6.75
C TYR A 149 -38.24 -18.40 -6.73
N ALA A 150 -37.75 -18.89 -7.87
CA ALA A 150 -36.77 -19.98 -7.94
C ALA A 150 -35.46 -19.62 -7.22
N ALA A 151 -35.08 -18.33 -7.17
CA ALA A 151 -33.94 -17.87 -6.40
C ALA A 151 -34.29 -17.65 -4.91
N VAL A 152 -35.40 -16.95 -4.62
CA VAL A 152 -35.82 -16.57 -3.25
C VAL A 152 -36.19 -17.78 -2.40
N LEU A 153 -36.95 -18.74 -2.95
CA LEU A 153 -37.44 -19.91 -2.22
C LEU A 153 -36.39 -21.03 -2.06
N ARG A 154 -35.14 -20.77 -2.43
CA ARG A 154 -34.00 -21.59 -2.00
C ARG A 154 -33.79 -21.53 -0.48
N SER A 155 -34.30 -20.49 0.19
CA SER A 155 -34.41 -20.41 1.65
C SER A 155 -35.85 -20.66 2.09
N ARG A 156 -36.04 -21.37 3.21
CA ARG A 156 -37.38 -21.67 3.71
C ARG A 156 -38.10 -20.38 4.06
N PRO A 157 -39.41 -20.28 3.77
CA PRO A 157 -40.18 -19.12 4.17
C PRO A 157 -40.14 -18.88 5.68
N GLY A 158 -40.17 -17.61 6.07
CA GLY A 158 -40.03 -17.15 7.44
C GLY A 158 -41.31 -16.56 8.03
N LEU A 159 -41.48 -16.71 9.35
CA LEU A 159 -42.45 -15.92 10.12
C LEU A 159 -42.12 -14.42 10.01
N THR A 160 -40.85 -14.06 10.21
CA THR A 160 -40.33 -12.72 9.94
C THR A 160 -39.15 -12.78 8.96
N GLY A 161 -38.72 -11.62 8.47
CA GLY A 161 -37.64 -11.53 7.48
C GLY A 161 -37.11 -10.11 7.34
N LEU A 162 -35.99 -9.99 6.62
CA LEU A 162 -35.35 -8.70 6.37
C LEU A 162 -36.28 -7.75 5.60
N ALA A 163 -37.05 -8.27 4.64
CA ALA A 163 -38.10 -7.53 3.95
C ALA A 163 -39.17 -6.98 4.91
N THR A 164 -39.63 -7.80 5.87
CA THR A 164 -40.60 -7.39 6.92
C THR A 164 -40.05 -6.27 7.79
N LEU A 165 -38.76 -6.31 8.15
CA LEU A 165 -38.14 -5.23 8.89
C LEU A 165 -38.01 -3.95 8.04
N VAL A 166 -37.40 -4.02 6.87
CA VAL A 166 -37.02 -2.79 6.16
C VAL A 166 -38.21 -2.15 5.45
N PHE A 167 -39.13 -2.96 4.93
CA PHE A 167 -40.08 -2.52 3.91
C PHE A 167 -41.54 -2.40 4.39
N HIS A 168 -41.93 -3.00 5.53
CA HIS A 168 -43.33 -3.08 5.95
C HIS A 168 -44.06 -1.73 6.10
N ARG A 169 -43.43 -0.69 6.69
CA ARG A 169 -44.05 0.67 6.78
C ARG A 169 -44.04 1.42 5.44
N HIS A 170 -43.18 1.02 4.52
CA HIS A 170 -43.05 1.66 3.21
C HIS A 170 -44.05 1.06 2.23
N GLU A 171 -44.29 -0.25 2.33
CA GLU A 171 -45.33 -0.98 1.63
C GLU A 171 -46.73 -0.40 1.90
N GLY A 172 -47.09 -0.22 3.17
CA GLY A 172 -48.39 0.38 3.52
C GLY A 172 -48.59 1.77 2.92
N ARG A 173 -47.53 2.60 2.83
CA ARG A 173 -47.58 3.93 2.18
C ARG A 173 -47.67 3.87 0.66
N ILE A 174 -47.06 2.86 0.03
CA ILE A 174 -47.13 2.68 -1.42
C ILE A 174 -48.55 2.25 -1.81
N LEU A 175 -49.12 1.31 -1.06
CA LEU A 175 -50.42 0.72 -1.38
C LEU A 175 -51.60 1.61 -0.95
N ALA A 176 -51.42 2.49 0.03
CA ALA A 176 -52.48 3.43 0.47
C ALA A 176 -52.93 4.44 -0.61
N ARG A 177 -52.24 4.53 -1.74
CA ARG A 177 -52.60 5.42 -2.86
C ARG A 177 -53.42 4.73 -3.95
N CYS A 178 -53.55 3.41 -3.88
CA CYS A 178 -54.32 2.62 -4.84
C CYS A 178 -55.79 2.62 -4.44
N ARG A 179 -56.70 2.72 -5.41
CA ARG A 179 -58.15 2.84 -5.20
C ARG A 179 -58.94 1.60 -5.56
N THR A 180 -58.31 0.66 -6.29
CA THR A 180 -58.94 -0.60 -6.69
C THR A 180 -58.07 -1.80 -6.35
N ALA A 181 -58.69 -2.96 -6.17
CA ALA A 181 -58.02 -4.24 -6.01
C ALA A 181 -57.01 -4.56 -7.14
N ALA A 182 -57.41 -4.34 -8.39
CA ALA A 182 -56.58 -4.59 -9.57
C ALA A 182 -55.38 -3.63 -9.66
N GLU A 183 -55.59 -2.35 -9.36
CA GLU A 183 -54.51 -1.36 -9.32
C GLU A 183 -53.49 -1.69 -8.25
N THR A 184 -53.96 -2.08 -7.07
CA THR A 184 -53.09 -2.42 -5.94
C THR A 184 -52.29 -3.70 -6.21
N ASP A 185 -52.88 -4.73 -6.84
CA ASP A 185 -52.13 -5.91 -7.29
C ASP A 185 -51.04 -5.52 -8.31
N ALA A 186 -51.38 -4.70 -9.30
CA ALA A 186 -50.42 -4.25 -10.31
C ALA A 186 -49.27 -3.43 -9.69
N VAL A 187 -49.58 -2.52 -8.77
CA VAL A 187 -48.57 -1.72 -8.04
C VAL A 187 -47.73 -2.60 -7.12
N TYR A 188 -48.33 -3.57 -6.45
CA TYR A 188 -47.62 -4.52 -5.60
C TYR A 188 -46.63 -5.37 -6.41
N ALA A 189 -47.09 -5.96 -7.51
CA ALA A 189 -46.25 -6.75 -8.41
C ALA A 189 -45.10 -5.92 -9.00
N ARG A 190 -45.37 -4.68 -9.41
CA ARG A 190 -44.36 -3.81 -10.04
C ARG A 190 -43.37 -3.21 -9.04
N ARG A 191 -43.82 -2.75 -7.87
CA ARG A 191 -43.00 -1.93 -6.95
C ARG A 191 -42.59 -2.62 -5.66
N CYS A 192 -43.38 -3.59 -5.17
CA CYS A 192 -43.13 -4.23 -3.89
C CYS A 192 -42.38 -5.57 -4.06
N VAL A 193 -42.80 -6.42 -5.00
CA VAL A 193 -42.21 -7.75 -5.22
C VAL A 193 -40.69 -7.68 -5.50
N PRO A 194 -40.18 -6.88 -6.45
CA PRO A 194 -38.74 -6.84 -6.74
C PRO A 194 -37.91 -6.33 -5.56
N ARG A 195 -38.45 -5.37 -4.79
CA ARG A 195 -37.75 -4.79 -3.63
C ARG A 195 -37.68 -5.75 -2.46
N LYS A 196 -38.76 -6.49 -2.18
CA LYS A 196 -38.78 -7.55 -1.17
C LYS A 196 -37.82 -8.68 -1.56
N ALA A 197 -37.90 -9.16 -2.80
CA ALA A 197 -37.01 -10.20 -3.29
C ALA A 197 -35.52 -9.81 -3.21
N ARG A 198 -35.15 -8.54 -3.49
CA ARG A 198 -33.77 -8.06 -3.31
C ARG A 198 -33.28 -8.18 -1.86
N LEU A 199 -34.14 -7.90 -0.88
CA LEU A 199 -33.81 -8.02 0.54
C LEU A 199 -33.75 -9.49 0.97
N ASP A 200 -34.63 -10.33 0.44
CA ASP A 200 -34.65 -11.76 0.74
C ASP A 200 -33.42 -12.49 0.16
N LEU A 201 -33.01 -12.15 -1.07
CA LEU A 201 -31.75 -12.63 -1.66
C LEU A 201 -30.51 -12.12 -0.90
N LEU A 202 -30.57 -10.91 -0.35
CA LEU A 202 -29.50 -10.37 0.49
C LEU A 202 -29.37 -11.14 1.81
N TYR A 203 -30.50 -11.47 2.43
CA TYR A 203 -30.54 -12.32 3.62
C TYR A 203 -29.96 -13.71 3.31
N GLN A 204 -30.40 -14.34 2.21
CA GLN A 204 -29.95 -15.67 1.82
C GLN A 204 -28.44 -15.76 1.63
N ARG A 205 -27.81 -14.75 0.98
CA ARG A 205 -26.35 -14.70 0.81
C ARG A 205 -25.57 -14.60 2.13
N ARG A 206 -26.24 -14.27 3.23
CA ARG A 206 -25.63 -13.95 4.54
C ARG A 206 -26.29 -14.66 5.71
N ALA A 207 -27.10 -15.69 5.44
CA ALA A 207 -27.88 -16.39 6.44
C ALA A 207 -26.96 -16.99 7.52
N SER A 208 -27.27 -16.69 8.78
CA SER A 208 -26.57 -17.24 9.95
C SER A 208 -27.51 -17.18 11.16
N VAL A 209 -27.33 -18.06 12.14
CA VAL A 209 -28.13 -18.09 13.38
C VAL A 209 -28.12 -16.71 14.07
N TRP A 210 -27.00 -16.01 14.05
CA TRP A 210 -26.89 -14.67 14.64
C TRP A 210 -27.65 -13.58 13.89
N LEU A 211 -27.67 -13.65 12.56
CA LEU A 211 -28.52 -12.77 11.77
C LEU A 211 -30.00 -13.05 12.04
N ASP A 212 -30.36 -14.31 12.28
CA ASP A 212 -31.73 -14.70 12.63
C ASP A 212 -32.13 -14.14 14.00
N VAL A 213 -31.28 -14.33 15.02
CA VAL A 213 -31.47 -13.73 16.35
C VAL A 213 -31.62 -12.20 16.25
N TYR A 214 -30.78 -11.54 15.46
CA TYR A 214 -30.88 -10.10 15.22
C TYR A 214 -32.24 -9.70 14.63
N ILE A 215 -32.67 -10.41 13.58
CA ILE A 215 -33.95 -10.12 12.92
C ILE A 215 -35.12 -10.37 13.88
N LEU A 216 -35.06 -11.42 14.70
CA LEU A 216 -36.08 -11.72 15.71
C LEU A 216 -36.17 -10.64 16.78
N VAL A 217 -35.03 -10.24 17.37
CA VAL A 217 -34.98 -9.18 18.40
C VAL A 217 -35.49 -7.85 17.83
N GLN A 218 -35.05 -7.46 16.64
CA GLN A 218 -35.53 -6.22 16.01
C GLN A 218 -37.01 -6.28 15.65
N THR A 219 -37.52 -7.45 15.29
CA THR A 219 -38.95 -7.65 15.05
C THR A 219 -39.72 -7.47 16.35
N GLY A 220 -39.29 -8.12 17.44
CA GLY A 220 -39.91 -7.99 18.76
C GLY A 220 -39.91 -6.55 19.30
N LEU A 221 -38.76 -5.86 19.25
CA LEU A 221 -38.64 -4.46 19.69
C LEU A 221 -39.59 -3.51 18.93
N ARG A 222 -39.90 -3.82 17.67
CA ARG A 222 -40.85 -3.02 16.88
C ARG A 222 -42.29 -3.34 17.16
N VAL A 223 -42.61 -4.62 17.39
CA VAL A 223 -43.96 -5.03 17.80
C VAL A 223 -44.29 -4.39 19.16
N MET A 224 -43.31 -4.32 20.08
CA MET A 224 -43.45 -3.65 21.39
C MET A 224 -43.38 -2.11 21.33
N GLY A 225 -43.19 -1.50 20.15
CA GLY A 225 -43.14 -0.03 20.02
C GLY A 225 -41.86 0.65 20.54
N LEU A 226 -40.86 -0.11 20.99
CA LEU A 226 -39.62 0.37 21.62
C LEU A 226 -38.57 0.88 20.61
N ALA A 227 -38.76 0.66 19.31
CA ALA A 227 -37.85 1.09 18.25
C ALA A 227 -38.43 2.23 17.40
N ARG A 228 -37.89 3.46 17.56
CA ARG A 228 -38.33 4.68 16.83
C ARG A 228 -37.45 5.10 15.63
N GLY A 229 -36.35 4.39 15.33
CA GLY A 229 -35.41 4.76 14.26
C GLY A 229 -35.69 4.16 12.87
N GLY A 230 -35.67 4.99 11.82
CA GLY A 230 -35.86 4.57 10.42
C GLY A 230 -34.63 3.87 9.81
N VAL A 231 -34.82 2.67 9.27
CA VAL A 231 -33.78 1.80 8.65
C VAL A 231 -33.32 2.26 7.26
N ARG A 232 -33.76 3.45 6.80
CA ARG A 232 -33.40 4.00 5.47
C ARG A 232 -31.89 4.17 5.27
N ARG A 233 -31.10 4.42 6.33
CA ARG A 233 -29.62 4.53 6.26
C ARG A 233 -28.85 3.21 6.42
N GLN A 234 -29.51 2.08 6.64
CA GLN A 234 -28.84 0.81 7.00
C GLN A 234 -28.67 -0.18 5.84
N GLY A 235 -29.28 0.04 4.67
CA GLY A 235 -29.18 -0.88 3.52
C GLY A 235 -27.74 -1.17 3.06
N ALA A 236 -26.85 -0.18 3.12
CA ALA A 236 -25.42 -0.32 2.82
C ALA A 236 -24.61 -0.94 3.99
N ARG A 237 -25.16 -0.99 5.22
CA ARG A 237 -24.49 -1.48 6.43
C ARG A 237 -24.86 -2.90 6.87
N ILE A 238 -25.82 -3.55 6.20
CA ILE A 238 -26.22 -4.95 6.49
C ILE A 238 -25.06 -5.94 6.31
N GLY A 239 -23.97 -5.55 5.64
CA GLY A 239 -22.74 -6.35 5.52
C GLY A 239 -21.88 -6.48 6.77
N ARG A 240 -22.19 -5.76 7.86
CA ARG A 240 -21.38 -5.77 9.09
C ARG A 240 -22.18 -6.05 10.37
N MET A 241 -23.45 -6.47 10.27
CA MET A 241 -24.43 -6.26 11.36
C MET A 241 -24.54 -7.27 12.52
N PRO A 242 -24.20 -8.58 12.44
CA PRO A 242 -24.21 -9.37 13.68
C PRO A 242 -23.14 -8.88 14.67
N ARG A 243 -22.07 -8.26 14.14
CA ARG A 243 -20.89 -7.78 14.89
C ARG A 243 -21.09 -6.37 15.45
N HIS A 244 -21.68 -5.49 14.64
CA HIS A 244 -21.98 -4.12 15.05
C HIS A 244 -23.03 -4.06 16.16
N LEU A 245 -23.94 -5.03 16.33
CA LEU A 245 -24.90 -5.01 17.44
C LEU A 245 -24.25 -5.34 18.79
N MET A 246 -23.42 -6.40 18.88
CA MET A 246 -22.66 -6.70 20.11
C MET A 246 -21.57 -5.64 20.39
N LEU A 247 -20.93 -5.09 19.36
CA LEU A 247 -19.99 -3.97 19.50
C LEU A 247 -20.69 -2.65 19.84
N VAL A 248 -21.91 -2.38 19.35
CA VAL A 248 -22.69 -1.20 19.72
C VAL A 248 -23.30 -1.36 21.10
N LEU A 249 -23.84 -2.53 21.45
CA LEU A 249 -24.30 -2.81 22.80
C LEU A 249 -23.11 -2.69 23.76
N SER A 250 -21.97 -3.32 23.48
CA SER A 250 -20.80 -3.20 24.37
C SER A 250 -20.13 -1.82 24.35
N ARG A 251 -20.14 -1.03 23.27
CA ARG A 251 -19.55 0.33 23.26
C ARG A 251 -20.52 1.43 23.71
N ARG A 252 -21.83 1.27 23.52
CA ARG A 252 -22.87 2.23 23.97
C ARG A 252 -23.39 1.93 25.37
N MET A 253 -23.24 0.71 25.88
CA MET A 253 -23.51 0.44 27.28
C MET A 253 -22.49 1.18 28.13
N SER A 254 -22.99 2.11 28.94
CA SER A 254 -22.20 2.78 29.96
C SER A 254 -21.50 1.75 30.85
N ARG A 255 -20.41 2.16 31.49
CA ARG A 255 -19.71 1.31 32.47
C ARG A 255 -20.68 0.73 33.50
N ARG A 256 -21.66 1.52 33.93
CA ARG A 256 -22.75 1.13 34.84
C ARG A 256 -23.65 0.04 34.24
N ALA A 257 -24.05 0.15 32.97
CA ALA A 257 -24.88 -0.88 32.32
C ALA A 257 -24.16 -2.24 32.21
N LYS A 258 -22.84 -2.26 31.99
CA LYS A 258 -22.05 -3.51 31.97
C LYS A 258 -21.93 -4.12 33.35
N GLN A 259 -21.71 -3.28 34.37
CA GLN A 259 -21.70 -3.70 35.77
C GLN A 259 -23.06 -4.30 36.17
N LEU A 260 -24.17 -3.69 35.76
CA LEU A 260 -25.51 -4.21 36.02
C LEU A 260 -25.77 -5.57 35.37
N VAL A 261 -25.25 -5.83 34.16
CA VAL A 261 -25.38 -7.16 33.53
C VAL A 261 -24.58 -8.22 34.27
N LEU A 262 -23.33 -7.93 34.65
CA LEU A 262 -22.51 -8.86 35.41
C LEU A 262 -23.13 -9.16 36.78
N TRP A 263 -23.66 -8.13 37.44
CA TRP A 263 -24.36 -8.24 38.71
C TRP A 263 -25.67 -9.04 38.60
N GLY A 264 -26.47 -8.80 37.54
CA GLY A 264 -27.68 -9.58 37.28
C GLY A 264 -27.42 -11.07 37.05
N ILE A 265 -26.30 -11.42 36.39
CA ILE A 265 -25.87 -12.82 36.25
C ILE A 265 -25.59 -13.43 37.63
N ASP A 266 -24.93 -12.70 38.53
CA ASP A 266 -24.62 -13.21 39.88
C ASP A 266 -25.90 -13.44 40.68
N ILE A 267 -26.83 -12.48 40.64
CA ILE A 267 -28.14 -12.56 41.32
C ILE A 267 -28.94 -13.79 40.86
N ILE A 268 -28.95 -14.07 39.55
CA ILE A 268 -29.69 -15.23 38.98
C ILE A 268 -28.96 -16.55 39.25
N SER A 269 -27.63 -16.52 39.34
CA SER A 269 -26.83 -17.75 39.48
C SER A 269 -27.09 -18.52 40.77
N ALA A 270 -27.35 -17.84 41.89
CA ALA A 270 -27.59 -18.49 43.17
C ALA A 270 -28.95 -19.23 43.26
N PRO A 271 -30.10 -18.63 42.88
CA PRO A 271 -31.37 -19.36 42.80
C PRO A 271 -31.31 -20.56 41.85
N VAL A 272 -30.64 -20.42 40.71
CA VAL A 272 -30.44 -21.51 39.75
C VAL A 272 -29.56 -22.61 40.34
N ALA A 273 -28.46 -22.25 41.00
CA ALA A 273 -27.59 -23.20 41.68
C ALA A 273 -28.31 -23.94 42.81
N LEU A 274 -29.17 -23.25 43.57
CA LEU A 274 -29.99 -23.85 44.63
C LEU A 274 -30.97 -24.87 44.06
N TYR A 275 -31.65 -24.51 42.97
CA TYR A 275 -32.56 -25.40 42.28
C TYR A 275 -31.85 -26.67 41.75
N LEU A 276 -30.69 -26.49 41.12
CA LEU A 276 -29.91 -27.59 40.56
C LEU A 276 -29.28 -28.47 41.64
N ALA A 277 -28.78 -27.87 42.73
CA ALA A 277 -28.21 -28.63 43.84
C ALA A 277 -29.25 -29.51 44.51
N GLY A 278 -30.47 -29.01 44.70
CA GLY A 278 -31.57 -29.81 45.23
C GLY A 278 -31.94 -30.97 44.30
N ALA A 279 -31.98 -30.75 42.98
CA ALA A 279 -32.23 -31.79 41.98
C ALA A 279 -31.14 -32.87 41.92
N VAL A 280 -29.89 -32.54 42.23
CA VAL A 280 -28.76 -33.50 42.24
C VAL A 280 -28.76 -34.36 43.50
N VAL A 281 -29.20 -33.82 44.63
CA VAL A 281 -29.09 -34.47 45.94
C VAL A 281 -30.36 -35.23 46.35
N HIS A 282 -31.53 -34.91 45.79
CA HIS A 282 -32.78 -35.60 46.12
C HIS A 282 -33.08 -36.71 45.10
N ALA A 283 -33.20 -37.95 45.58
CA ALA A 283 -33.61 -39.11 44.76
C ALA A 283 -35.15 -39.21 44.55
N ALA A 284 -35.91 -38.26 45.11
CA ALA A 284 -37.38 -38.17 45.05
C ALA A 284 -37.84 -37.21 43.92
N PRO A 285 -39.12 -37.20 43.50
CA PRO A 285 -39.59 -36.30 42.46
C PRO A 285 -39.39 -34.83 42.88
N TRP A 286 -38.45 -34.17 42.19
CA TRP A 286 -38.11 -32.77 42.34
C TRP A 286 -39.07 -31.90 41.50
N PRO A 287 -39.56 -30.75 42.02
CA PRO A 287 -39.12 -30.07 43.25
C PRO A 287 -39.74 -30.63 44.54
N ASP A 288 -38.96 -30.65 45.63
CA ASP A 288 -39.46 -30.97 46.96
C ASP A 288 -40.60 -30.00 47.36
N PRO A 289 -41.81 -30.50 47.70
CA PRO A 289 -42.91 -29.68 48.19
C PRO A 289 -42.57 -28.79 49.39
N ALA A 290 -41.62 -29.20 50.25
CA ALA A 290 -41.14 -28.37 51.36
C ALA A 290 -40.38 -27.12 50.86
N LEU A 291 -39.54 -27.27 49.83
CA LEU A 291 -38.80 -26.14 49.25
C LEU A 291 -39.71 -25.20 48.44
N LEU A 292 -40.73 -25.74 47.77
CA LEU A 292 -41.74 -24.92 47.08
C LEU A 292 -42.63 -24.12 48.05
N ARG A 293 -42.91 -24.66 49.25
CA ARG A 293 -43.61 -23.94 50.32
C ARG A 293 -42.79 -22.78 50.87
N HIS A 294 -41.46 -22.88 50.84
CA HIS A 294 -40.52 -21.82 51.24
C HIS A 294 -39.92 -21.08 50.04
N GLY A 295 -40.73 -20.72 49.04
CA GLY A 295 -40.29 -20.03 47.83
C GLY A 295 -39.55 -18.70 48.09
N GLU A 296 -39.75 -18.09 49.25
CA GLU A 296 -39.04 -16.92 49.75
C GLU A 296 -37.51 -17.12 49.84
N ILE A 297 -37.04 -18.36 50.03
CA ILE A 297 -35.60 -18.66 50.13
C ILE A 297 -34.86 -18.33 48.82
N PHE A 298 -35.52 -18.49 47.67
CA PHE A 298 -34.95 -18.14 46.37
C PHE A 298 -34.79 -16.62 46.21
N GLY A 299 -35.74 -15.84 46.76
CA GLY A 299 -35.65 -14.38 46.78
C GLY A 299 -34.56 -13.90 47.74
N LEU A 300 -34.48 -14.50 48.93
CA LEU A 300 -33.52 -14.12 49.96
C LEU A 300 -32.08 -14.46 49.56
N ILE A 301 -31.84 -15.64 48.98
CA ILE A 301 -30.51 -16.02 48.52
C ILE A 301 -30.05 -15.15 47.33
N ALA A 302 -30.97 -14.73 46.46
CA ALA A 302 -30.69 -13.79 45.39
C ALA A 302 -30.24 -12.42 45.95
N LEU A 303 -30.93 -11.92 46.99
CA LEU A 303 -30.60 -10.66 47.65
C LEU A 303 -29.24 -10.71 48.37
N VAL A 304 -28.98 -11.79 49.10
CA VAL A 304 -27.68 -11.98 49.77
C VAL A 304 -26.53 -12.09 48.76
N THR A 305 -26.75 -12.82 47.67
CA THR A 305 -25.78 -12.90 46.56
C THR A 305 -25.54 -11.53 45.94
N ALA A 306 -26.60 -10.71 45.80
CA ALA A 306 -26.48 -9.34 45.31
C ALA A 306 -25.56 -8.49 46.20
N GLY A 307 -25.75 -8.56 47.52
CA GLY A 307 -24.97 -7.83 48.52
C GLY A 307 -23.50 -8.27 48.54
N ILE A 308 -23.25 -9.58 48.58
CA ILE A 308 -21.88 -10.15 48.59
C ILE A 308 -21.15 -9.81 47.30
N SER A 309 -21.80 -9.91 46.13
CA SER A 309 -21.19 -9.56 44.84
C SER A 309 -20.78 -8.06 44.79
N LEU A 310 -21.59 -7.16 45.37
CA LEU A 310 -21.23 -5.74 45.48
C LEU A 310 -20.07 -5.49 46.45
N ALA A 311 -20.09 -6.13 47.62
CA ALA A 311 -19.05 -5.99 48.65
C ALA A 311 -17.68 -6.47 48.14
N LEU A 312 -17.65 -7.59 47.41
CA LEU A 312 -16.44 -8.12 46.77
C LEU A 312 -16.06 -7.38 45.48
N GLY A 313 -16.87 -6.41 45.04
CA GLY A 313 -16.59 -5.59 43.86
C GLY A 313 -16.61 -6.36 42.53
N LEU A 314 -17.21 -7.56 42.48
CA LEU A 314 -17.18 -8.43 41.30
C LEU A 314 -17.74 -7.77 40.03
N PRO A 315 -18.84 -6.98 40.09
CA PRO A 315 -19.32 -6.27 38.90
C PRO A 315 -18.32 -5.27 38.34
N ARG A 316 -17.39 -4.77 39.16
CA ARG A 316 -16.37 -3.77 38.77
C ARG A 316 -15.16 -4.41 38.08
N ILE A 317 -14.97 -5.72 38.20
CA ILE A 317 -13.86 -6.45 37.58
C ILE A 317 -14.03 -6.46 36.05
N LYS A 318 -12.96 -6.11 35.33
CA LYS A 318 -12.98 -6.16 33.86
C LYS A 318 -13.03 -7.61 33.39
N LEU A 319 -13.93 -7.90 32.45
CA LEU A 319 -14.11 -9.25 31.91
C LEU A 319 -12.82 -9.89 31.36
N GLN A 320 -11.89 -9.08 30.83
CA GLN A 320 -10.61 -9.56 30.29
C GLN A 320 -9.65 -10.09 31.36
N THR A 321 -9.82 -9.72 32.63
CA THR A 321 -8.95 -10.09 33.74
C THR A 321 -9.25 -11.50 34.28
N TYR A 322 -10.38 -12.11 33.90
CA TYR A 322 -10.78 -13.46 34.32
C TYR A 322 -9.92 -14.60 33.74
N GLU A 323 -8.90 -14.31 32.92
CA GLU A 323 -7.93 -15.32 32.47
C GLU A 323 -6.77 -15.55 33.43
N SER A 324 -6.45 -14.58 34.28
CA SER A 324 -5.26 -14.64 35.13
C SER A 324 -5.59 -14.43 36.62
N LEU A 325 -6.37 -13.39 36.94
CA LEU A 325 -6.57 -12.95 38.32
C LEU A 325 -8.05 -12.73 38.71
N GLY A 326 -8.98 -12.70 37.75
CA GLY A 326 -10.40 -12.41 38.04
C GLY A 326 -11.17 -13.58 38.68
N THR A 327 -10.64 -14.80 38.63
CA THR A 327 -11.26 -16.01 39.22
C THR A 327 -11.19 -16.02 40.74
N THR A 328 -10.20 -15.34 41.33
CA THR A 328 -9.94 -15.32 42.77
C THR A 328 -11.10 -14.74 43.58
N GLY A 329 -11.89 -13.83 43.02
CA GLY A 329 -13.06 -13.23 43.67
C GLY A 329 -14.34 -14.08 43.62
N LEU A 330 -14.45 -15.07 42.72
CA LEU A 330 -15.64 -15.91 42.59
C LEU A 330 -15.71 -17.03 43.64
N LEU A 331 -14.54 -17.50 44.10
CA LEU A 331 -14.45 -18.51 45.15
C LEU A 331 -14.95 -17.99 46.52
N PRO A 332 -14.52 -16.82 47.04
CA PRO A 332 -15.04 -16.28 48.28
C PRO A 332 -16.53 -15.91 48.17
N MET A 333 -17.02 -15.52 47.00
CA MET A 333 -18.46 -15.32 46.77
C MET A 333 -19.24 -16.61 47.00
N ALA A 334 -18.85 -17.71 46.35
CA ALA A 334 -19.53 -19.00 46.50
C ALA A 334 -19.49 -19.49 47.95
N ALA A 335 -18.36 -19.33 48.64
CA ALA A 335 -18.21 -19.71 50.05
C ALA A 335 -19.13 -18.90 50.98
N LEU A 336 -19.15 -17.57 50.86
CA LEU A 336 -19.98 -16.69 51.68
C LEU A 336 -21.48 -16.88 51.43
N VAL A 337 -21.88 -17.08 50.16
CA VAL A 337 -23.29 -17.35 49.81
C VAL A 337 -23.71 -18.73 50.33
N THR A 338 -22.83 -19.73 50.30
CA THR A 338 -23.09 -21.06 50.87
C THR A 338 -23.22 -21.02 52.38
N LEU A 339 -22.38 -20.22 53.07
CA LEU A 339 -22.50 -19.99 54.51
C LEU A 339 -23.84 -19.34 54.86
N ALA A 340 -24.26 -18.33 54.09
CA ALA A 340 -25.55 -17.70 54.28
C ALA A 340 -26.71 -18.68 54.06
N LEU A 341 -26.64 -19.52 53.02
CA LEU A 341 -27.63 -20.57 52.78
C LEU A 341 -27.70 -21.54 53.96
N ALA A 342 -26.56 -21.98 54.50
CA ALA A 342 -26.51 -22.90 55.65
C ALA A 342 -27.10 -22.30 56.94
N ILE A 343 -27.03 -20.98 57.12
CA ILE A 343 -27.66 -20.27 58.23
C ILE A 343 -29.18 -20.18 57.98
N MET A 344 -29.60 -19.82 56.77
CA MET A 344 -31.02 -19.72 56.39
C MET A 344 -31.75 -21.06 56.53
N THR A 345 -31.15 -22.16 56.07
CA THR A 345 -31.78 -23.48 56.15
C THR A 345 -31.93 -23.94 57.60
N ARG A 346 -30.98 -23.61 58.49
CA ARG A 346 -31.11 -23.89 59.93
C ARG A 346 -32.14 -23.01 60.63
N GLY A 347 -32.25 -21.73 60.25
CA GLY A 347 -33.24 -20.83 60.83
C GLY A 347 -34.68 -21.10 60.38
N LEU A 348 -34.88 -21.83 59.28
CA LEU A 348 -36.18 -22.22 58.72
C LEU A 348 -36.51 -23.70 58.96
N ASP A 349 -35.73 -24.41 59.79
CA ASP A 349 -35.86 -25.86 60.04
C ASP A 349 -35.93 -26.72 58.75
N LEU A 350 -35.28 -26.27 57.68
CA LEU A 350 -35.18 -26.99 56.42
C LEU A 350 -34.05 -28.03 56.50
N GLN A 351 -34.40 -29.32 56.35
CA GLN A 351 -33.43 -30.41 56.29
C GLN A 351 -32.65 -30.39 54.97
N PHE A 352 -31.63 -29.52 54.87
CA PHE A 352 -30.75 -29.45 53.71
C PHE A 352 -29.43 -30.17 54.00
N PRO A 353 -29.16 -31.33 53.37
CA PRO A 353 -27.99 -32.15 53.70
C PRO A 353 -26.68 -31.44 53.35
N LEU A 354 -25.59 -31.80 54.06
CA LEU A 354 -24.25 -31.24 53.80
C LEU A 354 -23.82 -31.45 52.33
N ALA A 355 -24.16 -32.60 51.74
CA ALA A 355 -23.93 -32.88 50.33
C ALA A 355 -24.62 -31.86 49.41
N GLY A 356 -25.81 -31.37 49.78
CA GLY A 356 -26.54 -30.32 49.07
C GLY A 356 -25.84 -28.97 49.14
N LEU A 357 -25.29 -28.59 50.31
CA LEU A 357 -24.52 -27.35 50.47
C LEU A 357 -23.21 -27.39 49.66
N VAL A 358 -22.53 -28.53 49.63
CA VAL A 358 -21.31 -28.73 48.83
C VAL A 358 -21.64 -28.67 47.33
N ALA A 359 -22.70 -29.38 46.89
CA ALA A 359 -23.17 -29.33 45.51
C ALA A 359 -23.57 -27.91 45.09
N PHE A 360 -24.28 -27.17 45.95
CA PHE A 360 -24.65 -25.78 45.73
C PHE A 360 -23.42 -24.89 45.52
N SER A 361 -22.45 -24.96 46.42
CA SER A 361 -21.21 -24.17 46.35
C SER A 361 -20.45 -24.43 45.05
N LEU A 362 -20.32 -25.71 44.66
CA LEU A 362 -19.63 -26.11 43.44
C LEU A 362 -20.37 -25.64 42.17
N ILE A 363 -21.68 -25.84 42.11
CA ILE A 363 -22.52 -25.43 40.96
C ILE A 363 -22.51 -23.91 40.81
N LEU A 364 -22.59 -23.17 41.93
CA LEU A 364 -22.53 -21.71 41.92
C LEU A 364 -21.16 -21.22 41.42
N HIS A 365 -20.07 -21.79 41.93
CA HIS A 365 -18.72 -21.39 41.53
C HIS A 365 -18.44 -21.71 40.06
N LEU A 366 -18.66 -22.95 39.63
CA LEU A 366 -18.42 -23.39 38.24
C LEU A 366 -19.37 -22.70 37.27
N GLY A 367 -20.64 -22.50 37.64
CA GLY A 367 -21.63 -21.79 36.83
C GLY A 367 -21.26 -20.32 36.63
N ALA A 368 -20.87 -19.61 37.69
CA ALA A 368 -20.41 -18.23 37.60
C ALA A 368 -19.13 -18.11 36.75
N LEU A 369 -18.17 -19.01 36.94
CA LEU A 369 -16.95 -19.06 36.14
C LEU A 369 -17.25 -19.32 34.66
N ALA A 370 -18.06 -20.33 34.36
CA ALA A 370 -18.47 -20.68 33.01
C ALA A 370 -19.21 -19.52 32.33
N ALA A 371 -20.07 -18.80 33.04
CA ALA A 371 -20.75 -17.62 32.52
C ALA A 371 -19.76 -16.49 32.15
N ARG A 372 -18.75 -16.22 32.99
CA ARG A 372 -17.71 -15.20 32.73
C ARG A 372 -16.80 -15.58 31.57
N LEU A 373 -16.33 -16.83 31.53
CA LEU A 373 -15.50 -17.34 30.43
C LEU A 373 -16.29 -17.36 29.12
N SER A 374 -17.55 -17.81 29.13
CA SER A 374 -18.41 -17.79 27.95
C SER A 374 -18.61 -16.37 27.42
N LEU A 375 -18.85 -15.40 28.29
CA LEU A 375 -18.99 -14.00 27.89
C LEU A 375 -17.66 -13.43 27.35
N LEU A 376 -16.51 -13.82 27.92
CA LEU A 376 -15.19 -13.42 27.45
C LEU A 376 -14.89 -14.00 26.07
N LEU A 377 -15.14 -15.29 25.87
CA LEU A 377 -14.95 -15.97 24.60
C LEU A 377 -15.89 -15.39 23.53
N LEU A 378 -17.15 -15.11 23.89
CA LEU A 378 -18.12 -14.45 23.02
C LEU A 378 -17.67 -13.03 22.64
N LEU A 379 -17.16 -12.25 23.61
CA LEU A 379 -16.60 -10.92 23.36
C LEU A 379 -15.37 -10.99 22.44
N ARG A 380 -14.46 -11.94 22.66
CA ARG A 380 -13.26 -12.12 21.83
C ARG A 380 -13.59 -12.60 20.43
N TRP A 381 -14.51 -13.53 20.30
CA TRP A 381 -15.04 -13.95 19.01
C TRP A 381 -15.65 -12.75 18.28
N ALA A 382 -16.46 -11.93 18.96
CA ALA A 382 -17.03 -10.72 18.38
C ALA A 382 -15.95 -9.68 17.98
N LEU A 383 -14.85 -9.57 18.74
CA LEU A 383 -13.73 -8.66 18.44
C LEU A 383 -12.79 -9.17 17.34
N ARG A 384 -12.54 -10.50 17.27
CA ARG A 384 -11.59 -11.13 16.35
C ARG A 384 -12.20 -11.47 14.99
N SER A 385 -13.48 -11.86 14.94
CA SER A 385 -14.09 -12.38 13.72
C SER A 385 -14.44 -11.33 12.65
N GLY A 386 -13.83 -10.13 12.64
CA GLY A 386 -14.23 -9.06 11.74
C GLY A 386 -13.18 -8.02 11.34
N GLN A 387 -11.92 -8.15 11.75
CA GLN A 387 -10.85 -7.41 11.07
C GLN A 387 -10.42 -8.24 9.86
N PRO A 388 -10.38 -7.69 8.64
CA PRO A 388 -9.70 -8.37 7.54
C PRO A 388 -8.26 -8.58 8.02
N GLN A 389 -7.90 -9.84 8.26
CA GLN A 389 -6.54 -10.17 8.65
C GLN A 389 -5.71 -10.28 7.39
N THR A 390 -4.73 -9.40 7.26
CA THR A 390 -3.70 -9.59 6.25
C THR A 390 -2.96 -10.87 6.62
N ARG A 391 -3.02 -11.87 5.74
CA ARG A 391 -2.30 -13.13 5.91
C ARG A 391 -0.86 -12.92 5.49
N VAL A 392 0.05 -13.14 6.42
CA VAL A 392 1.45 -12.79 6.30
C VAL A 392 2.32 -14.03 6.49
N LEU A 393 3.35 -14.17 5.65
CA LEU A 393 4.51 -15.01 5.93
C LEU A 393 5.70 -14.14 6.35
N ILE A 394 6.54 -14.66 7.23
CA ILE A 394 7.80 -14.01 7.61
C ILE A 394 8.93 -14.75 6.92
N TYR A 395 9.74 -14.07 6.12
CA TYR A 395 10.94 -14.65 5.51
C TYR A 395 12.14 -14.34 6.41
N GLY A 396 12.78 -15.38 6.92
CA GLY A 396 13.80 -15.36 7.98
C GLY A 396 13.22 -15.88 9.30
N ALA A 397 13.63 -17.09 9.71
CA ALA A 397 13.28 -17.73 10.97
C ALA A 397 14.27 -17.43 12.11
N GLY A 398 15.27 -16.59 11.84
CA GLY A 398 16.24 -16.09 12.84
C GLY A 398 15.61 -15.19 13.91
N PRO A 399 16.41 -14.72 14.90
CA PRO A 399 15.93 -14.00 16.10
C PRO A 399 14.98 -12.83 15.79
N THR A 400 15.30 -12.04 14.77
CA THR A 400 14.47 -10.89 14.33
C THR A 400 13.09 -11.34 13.84
N GLY A 401 13.02 -12.41 13.04
CA GLY A 401 11.75 -12.98 12.58
C GLY A 401 10.91 -13.51 13.74
N GLN A 402 11.54 -14.13 14.73
CA GLN A 402 10.85 -14.66 15.91
C GLN A 402 10.24 -13.53 16.77
N GLN A 403 11.00 -12.47 17.00
CA GLN A 403 10.53 -11.28 17.73
C GLN A 403 9.36 -10.61 16.99
N LEU A 404 9.48 -10.45 15.67
CA LEU A 404 8.40 -9.91 14.84
C LEU A 404 7.14 -10.78 14.93
N ALA A 405 7.29 -12.10 14.82
CA ALA A 405 6.16 -13.03 14.93
C ALA A 405 5.48 -12.92 16.30
N SER A 406 6.25 -12.78 17.38
CA SER A 406 5.73 -12.59 18.73
C SER A 406 4.96 -11.27 18.86
N ALA A 407 5.51 -10.16 18.35
CA ALA A 407 4.84 -8.86 18.36
C ALA A 407 3.51 -8.89 17.58
N LEU A 408 3.52 -9.52 16.40
CA LEU A 408 2.35 -9.61 15.51
C LEU A 408 1.24 -10.52 16.04
N ARG A 409 1.52 -11.47 16.96
CA ARG A 409 0.47 -12.32 17.59
C ARG A 409 -0.60 -11.52 18.31
N SER A 410 -0.23 -10.39 18.90
CA SER A 410 -1.15 -9.53 19.65
C SER A 410 -2.02 -8.64 18.75
N HIS A 411 -1.69 -8.53 17.47
CA HIS A 411 -2.29 -7.58 16.54
C HIS A 411 -3.56 -8.15 15.88
N ALA A 412 -4.71 -7.50 16.09
CA ALA A 412 -6.01 -8.01 15.66
C ALA A 412 -6.20 -8.11 14.12
N GLY A 413 -5.41 -7.36 13.34
CA GLY A 413 -5.51 -7.24 11.89
C GLY A 413 -4.46 -8.00 11.07
N ILE A 414 -3.56 -8.78 11.70
CA ILE A 414 -2.51 -9.53 10.99
C ILE A 414 -2.53 -10.97 11.47
N ALA A 415 -2.46 -11.92 10.53
CA ALA A 415 -2.34 -13.35 10.83
C ALA A 415 -1.03 -13.87 10.24
N VAL A 416 -0.10 -14.27 11.11
CA VAL A 416 1.16 -14.89 10.69
C VAL A 416 0.92 -16.39 10.46
N TYR A 417 1.20 -16.88 9.25
CA TYR A 417 0.93 -18.27 8.85
C TYR A 417 2.13 -19.20 8.97
N GLY A 418 3.35 -18.65 9.00
CA GLY A 418 4.57 -19.44 9.00
C GLY A 418 5.80 -18.61 8.69
N PHE A 419 6.95 -19.26 8.82
CA PHE A 419 8.24 -18.76 8.39
C PHE A 419 8.65 -19.37 7.05
N VAL A 420 9.49 -18.65 6.32
CA VAL A 420 10.23 -19.14 5.16
C VAL A 420 11.70 -18.92 5.46
N ASP A 421 12.54 -19.94 5.33
CA ASP A 421 13.98 -19.81 5.58
C ASP A 421 14.76 -20.57 4.50
N ASP A 422 15.92 -20.05 4.13
CA ASP A 422 16.80 -20.65 3.13
C ASP A 422 17.63 -21.80 3.71
N ASP A 423 17.76 -21.89 5.05
CA ASP A 423 18.43 -23.00 5.72
C ASP A 423 17.60 -24.29 5.60
N PRO A 424 18.09 -25.32 4.87
CA PRO A 424 17.37 -26.57 4.68
C PRO A 424 17.20 -27.37 5.98
N SER A 425 18.05 -27.15 6.99
CA SER A 425 17.96 -27.84 8.29
C SER A 425 16.71 -27.43 9.09
N LEU A 426 16.23 -26.20 8.88
CA LEU A 426 15.05 -25.65 9.54
C LEU A 426 13.74 -26.04 8.84
N ALA A 427 13.81 -26.58 7.62
CA ALA A 427 12.64 -26.96 6.85
C ALA A 427 11.81 -28.04 7.58
N ARG A 428 10.47 -27.86 7.61
CA ARG A 428 9.48 -28.74 8.30
C ARG A 428 9.51 -28.69 9.83
N GLN A 429 10.37 -27.89 10.45
CA GLN A 429 10.30 -27.63 11.88
C GLN A 429 9.17 -26.63 12.19
N ARG A 430 8.80 -26.51 13.48
CA ARG A 430 7.81 -25.54 13.95
C ARG A 430 8.45 -24.63 14.99
N LEU A 431 8.29 -23.33 14.84
CA LEU A 431 8.83 -22.32 15.75
C LEU A 431 7.71 -21.51 16.39
N GLY A 432 7.59 -21.61 17.71
CA GLY A 432 6.48 -21.02 18.47
C GLY A 432 5.10 -21.50 18.01
N GLY A 433 5.00 -22.71 17.41
CA GLY A 433 3.76 -23.28 16.85
C GLY A 433 3.51 -22.98 15.36
N LEU A 434 4.30 -22.08 14.74
CA LEU A 434 4.23 -21.73 13.32
C LEU A 434 5.16 -22.64 12.48
N PRO A 435 4.73 -23.16 11.33
CA PRO A 435 5.58 -23.99 10.47
C PRO A 435 6.69 -23.17 9.78
N ILE A 436 7.85 -23.79 9.55
CA ILE A 436 8.93 -23.27 8.71
C ILE A 436 8.89 -23.99 7.36
N HIS A 437 8.80 -23.21 6.28
CA HIS A 437 8.72 -23.68 4.91
C HIS A 437 10.02 -23.40 4.14
N ALA A 438 10.43 -24.34 3.28
CA ALA A 438 11.50 -24.09 2.32
C ALA A 438 11.04 -23.14 1.19
N PRO A 439 11.94 -22.35 0.57
CA PRO A 439 11.59 -21.36 -0.45
C PRO A 439 10.89 -21.98 -1.66
N ASP A 440 11.22 -23.23 -2.03
CA ASP A 440 10.65 -23.91 -3.18
C ASP A 440 9.17 -24.27 -3.00
N ARG A 441 8.71 -24.42 -1.74
CA ARG A 441 7.30 -24.67 -1.42
C ARG A 441 6.48 -23.41 -1.32
N LEU A 442 7.10 -22.23 -1.42
CA LEU A 442 6.45 -20.95 -1.18
C LEU A 442 5.25 -20.73 -2.10
N ALA A 443 5.36 -21.04 -3.40
CA ALA A 443 4.27 -20.87 -4.36
C ALA A 443 3.04 -21.75 -4.04
N HIS A 444 3.25 -22.91 -3.40
CA HIS A 444 2.16 -23.78 -2.96
C HIS A 444 1.51 -23.24 -1.68
N VAL A 445 2.33 -22.81 -0.71
CA VAL A 445 1.87 -22.22 0.56
C VAL A 445 1.06 -20.94 0.31
N VAL A 446 1.54 -20.06 -0.55
CA VAL A 446 0.86 -18.80 -0.92
C VAL A 446 -0.54 -19.07 -1.48
N ARG A 447 -0.69 -20.05 -2.37
CA ARG A 447 -1.98 -20.43 -2.96
C ARG A 447 -2.90 -21.13 -1.96
N SER A 448 -2.35 -22.05 -1.18
CA SER A 448 -3.13 -22.88 -0.24
C SER A 448 -3.69 -22.04 0.92
N TYR A 449 -2.93 -21.05 1.37
CA TYR A 449 -3.29 -20.20 2.50
C TYR A 449 -3.69 -18.78 2.10
N ASP A 450 -3.84 -18.48 0.81
CA ASP A 450 -4.23 -17.15 0.28
C ASP A 450 -3.42 -16.01 0.91
N ILE A 451 -2.09 -16.16 0.88
CA ILE A 451 -1.16 -15.21 1.49
C ILE A 451 -1.09 -13.96 0.62
N ALA A 452 -1.35 -12.80 1.21
CA ALA A 452 -1.32 -11.52 0.50
C ALA A 452 0.02 -10.79 0.64
N ARG A 453 0.79 -11.07 1.71
CA ARG A 453 1.98 -10.30 2.06
C ARG A 453 3.09 -11.17 2.64
N VAL A 454 4.34 -10.80 2.37
CA VAL A 454 5.54 -11.36 3.00
C VAL A 454 6.32 -10.24 3.68
N ILE A 455 6.74 -10.45 4.92
CA ILE A 455 7.66 -9.56 5.62
C ILE A 455 9.05 -10.18 5.62
N LEU A 456 10.03 -9.50 5.05
CA LEU A 456 11.44 -9.89 5.05
C LEU A 456 12.07 -9.47 6.39
N ALA A 457 12.34 -10.43 7.26
CA ALA A 457 12.90 -10.24 8.61
C ALA A 457 14.36 -10.71 8.67
N MET A 458 15.16 -10.30 7.69
CA MET A 458 16.58 -10.61 7.56
C MET A 458 17.37 -9.31 7.36
N PRO A 459 17.50 -8.48 8.41
CA PRO A 459 18.15 -7.17 8.32
C PRO A 459 19.65 -7.27 8.00
N ASP A 460 20.28 -8.41 8.30
CA ASP A 460 21.70 -8.67 8.06
C ASP A 460 22.03 -8.92 6.57
N LEU A 461 21.03 -9.21 5.73
CA LEU A 461 21.23 -9.31 4.29
C LEU A 461 21.50 -7.94 3.68
N SER A 462 22.43 -7.84 2.71
CA SER A 462 22.70 -6.60 1.99
C SER A 462 21.44 -6.03 1.32
N ALA A 463 21.33 -4.70 1.22
CA ALA A 463 20.17 -4.04 0.60
C ALA A 463 19.87 -4.55 -0.84
N PRO A 464 20.87 -4.84 -1.70
CA PRO A 464 20.65 -5.45 -3.01
C PRO A 464 20.07 -6.86 -2.94
N LYS A 465 20.60 -7.74 -2.07
CA LYS A 465 20.06 -9.10 -1.88
C LYS A 465 18.62 -9.06 -1.37
N ARG A 466 18.28 -8.13 -0.46
CA ARG A 466 16.90 -7.90 -0.03
C ARG A 466 16.00 -7.43 -1.19
N ALA A 467 16.50 -6.56 -2.07
CA ALA A 467 15.76 -6.08 -3.24
C ALA A 467 15.56 -7.16 -4.32
N GLN A 468 16.56 -8.03 -4.53
CA GLN A 468 16.47 -9.19 -5.41
C GLN A 468 15.45 -10.21 -4.89
N LEU A 469 15.55 -10.57 -3.60
CA LEU A 469 14.58 -11.46 -2.95
C LEU A 469 13.17 -10.85 -2.99
N GLY A 470 13.04 -9.55 -2.72
CA GLY A 470 11.76 -8.85 -2.82
C GLY A 470 11.16 -8.88 -4.22
N ARG A 471 11.97 -8.79 -5.29
CA ARG A 471 11.49 -8.95 -6.67
C ARG A 471 11.01 -10.38 -6.96
N ARG A 472 11.78 -11.39 -6.57
CA ARG A 472 11.42 -12.81 -6.71
C ARG A 472 10.11 -13.13 -5.99
N LEU A 473 9.84 -12.48 -4.85
CA LEU A 473 8.59 -12.65 -4.11
C LEU A 473 7.41 -11.90 -4.77
N ARG A 474 7.65 -10.70 -5.34
CA ARG A 474 6.62 -9.93 -6.06
C ARG A 474 6.14 -10.62 -7.34
N THR A 475 6.98 -11.38 -8.04
CA THR A 475 6.54 -12.16 -9.22
C THR A 475 5.50 -13.23 -8.87
N LEU A 476 5.41 -13.64 -7.60
CA LEU A 476 4.37 -14.53 -7.08
C LEU A 476 3.07 -13.80 -6.70
N GLY A 477 2.96 -12.50 -6.98
CA GLY A 477 1.79 -11.68 -6.67
C GLY A 477 1.71 -11.22 -5.21
N LEU A 478 2.81 -11.30 -4.46
CA LEU A 478 2.89 -10.97 -3.03
C LEU A 478 3.26 -9.49 -2.83
N GLU A 479 2.62 -8.85 -1.86
CA GLU A 479 3.11 -7.58 -1.30
C GLU A 479 4.33 -7.87 -0.42
N VAL A 480 5.46 -7.21 -0.68
CA VAL A 480 6.70 -7.44 0.07
C VAL A 480 7.05 -6.22 0.90
N GLN A 481 7.18 -6.43 2.21
CA GLN A 481 7.59 -5.41 3.17
C GLN A 481 8.93 -5.81 3.80
N VAL A 482 9.90 -4.91 3.83
CA VAL A 482 11.22 -5.16 4.43
C VAL A 482 11.22 -4.63 5.86
N LEU A 483 11.67 -5.45 6.81
CA LEU A 483 11.91 -4.99 8.17
C LEU A 483 13.29 -4.32 8.23
N PRO A 484 13.38 -3.02 8.59
CA PRO A 484 14.67 -2.34 8.78
C PRO A 484 15.42 -2.90 9.99
N SER A 485 16.73 -2.64 10.07
CA SER A 485 17.53 -3.00 11.24
C SER A 485 17.15 -2.13 12.45
N PHE A 486 17.46 -2.61 13.66
CA PHE A 486 17.19 -1.84 14.88
C PHE A 486 17.97 -0.50 14.91
N ALA A 487 19.20 -0.49 14.41
CA ALA A 487 20.01 0.73 14.25
C ALA A 487 19.32 1.78 13.35
N GLN A 488 18.74 1.35 12.24
CA GLN A 488 17.98 2.23 11.32
C GLN A 488 16.71 2.80 11.95
N LEU A 489 16.05 2.06 12.85
CA LEU A 489 14.85 2.51 13.56
C LEU A 489 15.16 3.53 14.67
N VAL A 490 16.34 3.41 15.29
CA VAL A 490 16.80 4.33 16.35
C VAL A 490 17.50 5.57 15.78
N GLY A 491 17.69 5.63 14.45
CA GLY A 491 18.22 6.80 13.75
C GLY A 491 19.74 6.91 13.75
N THR A 492 20.47 5.84 14.12
CA THR A 492 21.93 5.81 14.02
C THR A 492 22.43 5.57 12.58
N GLU A 493 21.54 5.15 11.67
CA GLU A 493 21.77 5.06 10.22
C GLU A 493 20.63 5.76 9.44
N ARG A 494 20.95 6.53 8.40
CA ARG A 494 19.95 7.18 7.51
C ARG A 494 19.22 6.12 6.66
N LEU A 495 17.90 6.27 6.50
CA LEU A 495 17.01 5.31 5.81
C LEU A 495 17.12 5.31 4.26
N VAL A 496 18.13 5.97 3.69
CA VAL A 496 18.39 6.06 2.25
C VAL A 496 19.89 5.98 2.01
N ASP A 497 20.27 5.17 1.03
CA ASP A 497 21.62 4.89 0.53
C ASP A 497 22.56 4.08 1.44
N THR A 498 22.36 2.76 1.44
CA THR A 498 23.40 1.79 1.84
C THR A 498 23.51 0.66 0.82
N LEU A 499 23.70 1.05 -0.44
CA LEU A 499 24.86 0.51 -1.14
C LEU A 499 26.02 1.28 -0.54
N THR A 500 26.88 0.62 0.23
CA THR A 500 28.11 1.17 0.79
C THR A 500 28.64 2.25 -0.15
N ALA A 501 28.67 3.51 0.28
CA ALA A 501 29.28 4.58 -0.50
C ALA A 501 30.74 4.18 -0.66
N LEU A 502 31.04 3.51 -1.78
CA LEU A 502 32.38 3.09 -2.11
C LEU A 502 33.18 4.38 -2.21
N GLN A 503 34.14 4.53 -1.31
CA GLN A 503 35.08 5.64 -1.33
C GLN A 503 35.77 5.61 -2.70
N PRO A 504 35.58 6.64 -3.55
CA PRO A 504 36.16 6.70 -4.90
C PRO A 504 37.67 6.40 -4.92
N ASP A 505 38.34 6.75 -3.83
CA ASP A 505 39.79 6.66 -3.63
C ASP A 505 40.31 5.22 -3.62
N ARG A 506 39.53 4.30 -3.03
CA ARG A 506 39.90 2.88 -2.97
C ARG A 506 39.87 2.23 -4.35
N PHE A 507 39.13 2.80 -5.29
CA PHE A 507 39.04 2.36 -6.68
C PHE A 507 40.19 2.89 -7.55
N LEU A 508 40.64 4.12 -7.32
CA LEU A 508 41.73 4.71 -8.09
C LEU A 508 43.13 4.23 -7.65
N GLY A 509 43.21 3.52 -6.53
CA GLY A 509 44.48 3.03 -5.98
C GLY A 509 45.43 4.15 -5.58
N ARG A 510 44.91 5.36 -5.30
CA ARG A 510 45.67 6.55 -4.92
C ARG A 510 44.88 7.41 -3.93
N ASP A 511 45.60 8.16 -3.10
CA ASP A 511 44.99 9.07 -2.13
C ASP A 511 44.32 10.28 -2.82
N PRO A 512 43.20 10.79 -2.27
CA PRO A 512 42.52 11.97 -2.79
C PRO A 512 43.41 13.22 -2.60
N VAL A 513 43.87 13.78 -3.71
CA VAL A 513 44.84 14.89 -3.75
C VAL A 513 44.21 16.23 -3.32
N VAL A 514 42.89 16.32 -3.15
CA VAL A 514 42.19 17.59 -2.85
C VAL A 514 42.73 18.25 -1.57
N LYS A 515 43.06 17.45 -0.54
CA LYS A 515 43.70 17.93 0.69
C LYS A 515 45.19 18.21 0.42
N GLY A 516 45.47 19.40 -0.09
CA GLY A 516 46.83 19.84 -0.43
C GLY A 516 46.89 20.69 -1.70
N LEU A 517 45.81 20.73 -2.49
CA LEU A 517 45.71 21.65 -3.62
C LEU A 517 45.55 23.10 -3.14
N PRO A 518 46.20 24.08 -3.79
CA PRO A 518 46.05 25.50 -3.46
C PRO A 518 44.58 25.96 -3.45
N ASP A 519 44.31 27.04 -2.72
CA ASP A 519 42.98 27.66 -2.67
C ASP A 519 42.76 28.59 -3.89
N PRO A 520 41.78 28.34 -4.76
CA PRO A 520 41.44 29.25 -5.85
C PRO A 520 40.75 30.54 -5.38
N GLY A 521 40.50 30.72 -4.07
CA GLY A 521 39.84 31.88 -3.47
C GLY A 521 40.34 33.25 -3.96
N GLU A 522 41.65 33.42 -4.18
CA GLU A 522 42.22 34.69 -4.67
C GLU A 522 41.71 35.09 -6.07
N SER A 523 41.42 34.10 -6.93
CA SER A 523 40.99 34.35 -8.31
C SER A 523 39.48 34.51 -8.48
N TYR A 524 38.68 33.82 -7.66
CA TYR A 524 37.22 33.78 -7.82
C TYR A 524 36.47 34.51 -6.70
N GLY A 525 37.12 34.79 -5.56
CA GLY A 525 36.54 35.55 -4.47
C GLY A 525 36.20 36.98 -4.88
N TRP A 526 35.09 37.49 -4.37
CA TRP A 526 34.55 38.83 -4.67
C TRP A 526 34.18 39.10 -6.14
N ARG A 527 34.33 38.12 -7.04
CA ARG A 527 34.00 38.25 -8.45
C ARG A 527 32.54 37.89 -8.74
N ASN A 528 32.04 38.35 -9.88
CA ASN A 528 30.79 37.86 -10.45
C ASN A 528 31.09 36.70 -11.41
N VAL A 529 30.72 35.48 -11.02
CA VAL A 529 31.04 34.24 -11.75
C VAL A 529 29.79 33.64 -12.37
N LEU A 530 29.84 33.31 -13.65
CA LEU A 530 28.80 32.58 -14.38
C LEU A 530 29.25 31.14 -14.64
N VAL A 531 28.45 30.17 -14.22
CA VAL A 531 28.65 28.76 -14.58
C VAL A 531 27.53 28.35 -15.53
N THR A 532 27.89 27.88 -16.72
CA THR A 532 26.91 27.32 -17.67
C THR A 532 26.88 25.80 -17.58
N GLY A 533 25.71 25.20 -17.76
CA GLY A 533 25.50 23.78 -17.45
C GLY A 533 25.59 23.52 -15.95
N ALA A 534 25.17 24.51 -15.15
CA ALA A 534 25.31 24.55 -13.69
C ALA A 534 24.64 23.37 -12.97
N GLY A 535 23.59 22.77 -13.55
CA GLY A 535 22.93 21.58 -13.02
C GLY A 535 23.56 20.26 -13.46
N GLY A 536 24.49 20.28 -14.43
CA GLY A 536 25.25 19.11 -14.85
C GLY A 536 26.27 18.67 -13.79
N SER A 537 26.79 17.44 -13.84
CA SER A 537 27.69 16.93 -12.77
C SER A 537 28.90 17.83 -12.53
N ILE A 538 29.60 18.23 -13.59
CA ILE A 538 30.78 19.10 -13.52
C ILE A 538 30.37 20.52 -13.13
N GLY A 539 29.33 21.06 -13.75
CA GLY A 539 28.84 22.42 -13.45
C GLY A 539 28.42 22.57 -12.00
N ALA A 540 27.67 21.61 -11.46
CA ALA A 540 27.22 21.60 -10.07
C ALA A 540 28.41 21.60 -9.10
N GLU A 541 29.42 20.77 -9.37
CA GLU A 541 30.62 20.73 -8.53
C GLU A 541 31.46 22.01 -8.66
N LEU A 542 31.57 22.59 -9.86
CA LEU A 542 32.19 23.91 -10.02
C LEU A 542 31.43 24.97 -9.23
N CYS A 543 30.09 24.95 -9.24
CA CYS A 543 29.29 25.89 -8.45
C CYS A 543 29.55 25.75 -6.95
N ARG A 544 29.64 24.51 -6.42
CA ARG A 544 29.99 24.28 -5.00
C ARG A 544 31.35 24.84 -4.64
N GLN A 545 32.37 24.55 -5.44
CA GLN A 545 33.73 25.00 -5.16
C GLN A 545 33.89 26.51 -5.35
N VAL A 546 33.23 27.10 -6.35
CA VAL A 546 33.20 28.54 -6.53
C VAL A 546 32.47 29.21 -5.37
N LEU A 547 31.34 28.68 -4.89
CA LEU A 547 30.65 29.21 -3.70
C LEU A 547 31.58 29.24 -2.48
N ALA A 548 32.39 28.20 -2.29
CA ALA A 548 33.39 28.14 -1.22
C ALA A 548 34.48 29.22 -1.33
N CYS A 549 34.76 29.75 -2.53
CA CYS A 549 35.64 30.89 -2.76
C CYS A 549 35.02 32.25 -2.39
N ARG A 550 33.74 32.30 -1.98
CA ARG A 550 33.02 33.53 -1.60
C ARG A 550 32.98 34.62 -2.70
N PRO A 551 32.45 34.30 -3.90
CA PRO A 551 32.23 35.29 -4.96
C PRO A 551 31.18 36.30 -4.52
N ARG A 552 31.15 37.47 -5.16
CA ARG A 552 30.08 38.45 -4.94
C ARG A 552 28.75 37.92 -5.47
N ARG A 553 28.79 37.32 -6.65
CA ARG A 553 27.62 36.74 -7.33
C ARG A 553 28.00 35.45 -8.03
N LEU A 554 27.14 34.43 -7.91
CA LEU A 554 27.24 33.17 -8.63
C LEU A 554 26.00 32.96 -9.48
N VAL A 555 26.13 33.11 -10.80
CA VAL A 555 25.04 32.92 -11.76
C VAL A 555 25.05 31.47 -12.25
N LEU A 556 23.94 30.77 -12.03
CA LEU A 556 23.73 29.37 -12.44
C LEU A 556 22.93 29.37 -13.74
N PHE A 557 23.55 29.06 -14.88
CA PHE A 557 22.86 29.06 -16.17
C PHE A 557 22.72 27.64 -16.72
N ASP A 558 21.49 27.15 -16.85
CA ASP A 558 21.22 25.80 -17.35
C ASP A 558 19.93 25.75 -18.18
N LEU A 559 19.85 24.78 -19.10
CA LEU A 559 18.67 24.51 -19.93
C LEU A 559 17.67 23.60 -19.19
N SER A 560 18.16 22.75 -18.29
CA SER A 560 17.35 21.77 -17.57
C SER A 560 16.77 22.38 -16.31
N GLU A 561 15.45 22.64 -16.31
CA GLU A 561 14.72 23.15 -15.14
C GLU A 561 14.96 22.29 -13.90
N ALA A 562 14.84 20.97 -14.02
CA ALA A 562 14.99 20.06 -12.89
C ALA A 562 16.41 20.08 -12.31
N ALA A 563 17.44 20.15 -13.17
CA ALA A 563 18.82 20.19 -12.72
C ALA A 563 19.18 21.54 -12.10
N LEU A 564 18.69 22.64 -12.70
CA LEU A 564 18.86 23.99 -12.18
C LEU A 564 18.22 24.16 -10.79
N TYR A 565 16.97 23.70 -10.63
CA TYR A 565 16.27 23.72 -9.34
C TYR A 565 17.03 22.92 -8.27
N GLN A 566 17.57 21.77 -8.63
CA GLN A 566 18.31 20.93 -7.69
C GLN A 566 19.57 21.61 -7.17
N ILE A 567 20.39 22.19 -8.07
CA ILE A 567 21.62 22.87 -7.66
C ILE A 567 21.32 24.19 -6.93
N ASP A 568 20.31 24.94 -7.35
CA ASP A 568 19.91 26.18 -6.67
C ASP A 568 19.51 25.94 -5.21
N ARG A 569 18.70 24.91 -4.95
CA ARG A 569 18.31 24.52 -3.59
C ARG A 569 19.52 24.07 -2.77
N GLU A 570 20.39 23.26 -3.36
CA GLU A 570 21.60 22.76 -2.70
C GLU A 570 22.54 23.90 -2.30
N LEU A 571 22.81 24.85 -3.21
CA LEU A 571 23.68 25.98 -2.89
C LEU A 571 23.02 26.95 -1.90
N SER A 572 21.69 27.09 -1.93
CA SER A 572 20.97 27.86 -0.92
C SER A 572 21.17 27.28 0.49
N ASP A 573 21.17 25.95 0.63
CA ASP A 573 21.44 25.28 1.90
C ASP A 573 22.91 25.46 2.36
N LEU A 574 23.86 25.49 1.42
CA LEU A 574 25.29 25.67 1.70
C LEU A 574 25.68 27.13 1.97
N ASN A 575 24.98 28.10 1.36
CA ASN A 575 25.19 29.54 1.51
C ASN A 575 24.49 30.09 2.77
N ALA A 576 24.67 29.43 3.91
CA ALA A 576 23.94 29.73 5.14
C ALA A 576 24.25 31.12 5.74
N ASP A 577 25.43 31.69 5.44
CA ASP A 577 25.80 33.05 5.84
C ASP A 577 25.19 34.12 4.90
N GLY A 578 24.60 33.71 3.78
CA GLY A 578 23.98 34.60 2.79
C GLY A 578 25.00 35.50 2.08
N TRP A 579 26.29 35.18 2.14
CA TRP A 579 27.35 36.03 1.61
C TRP A 579 27.26 36.22 0.10
N THR A 580 27.06 35.12 -0.62
CA THR A 580 27.07 35.11 -2.09
C THR A 580 25.66 35.33 -2.62
N GLU A 581 25.48 36.24 -3.58
CA GLU A 581 24.23 36.33 -4.33
C GLU A 581 24.17 35.19 -5.36
N VAL A 582 23.36 34.15 -5.10
CA VAL A 582 23.16 33.04 -6.02
C VAL A 582 21.97 33.34 -6.95
N VAL A 583 22.18 33.29 -8.26
CA VAL A 583 21.17 33.67 -9.26
C VAL A 583 20.92 32.52 -10.25
N PRO A 584 19.82 31.76 -10.13
CA PRO A 584 19.46 30.75 -11.10
C PRO A 584 18.83 31.38 -12.36
N VAL A 585 19.32 30.99 -13.54
CA VAL A 585 18.81 31.43 -14.85
C VAL A 585 18.54 30.20 -15.72
N LEU A 586 17.28 30.05 -16.15
CA LEU A 586 16.85 29.00 -17.07
C LEU A 586 16.99 29.50 -18.52
N GLY A 587 17.74 28.77 -19.36
CA GLY A 587 17.83 29.05 -20.79
C GLY A 587 18.96 28.30 -21.49
N SER A 588 19.14 28.56 -22.78
CA SER A 588 20.15 27.89 -23.61
C SER A 588 21.32 28.81 -23.91
N VAL A 589 22.54 28.28 -23.86
CA VAL A 589 23.75 28.97 -24.36
C VAL A 589 23.70 29.23 -25.87
N THR A 590 22.77 28.62 -26.61
CA THR A 590 22.55 28.86 -28.03
C THR A 590 21.71 30.12 -28.30
N ASP A 591 21.09 30.72 -27.29
CA ASP A 591 20.30 31.94 -27.42
C ASP A 591 21.17 33.19 -27.15
N PRO A 592 21.56 33.95 -28.19
CA PRO A 592 22.43 35.11 -28.01
C PRO A 592 21.78 36.22 -27.18
N VAL A 593 20.47 36.42 -27.28
CA VAL A 593 19.77 37.50 -26.57
C VAL A 593 19.78 37.23 -25.07
N THR A 594 19.50 35.99 -24.68
CA THR A 594 19.55 35.58 -23.27
C THR A 594 20.97 35.68 -22.73
N VAL A 595 21.97 35.19 -23.47
CA VAL A 595 23.38 35.26 -23.06
C VAL A 595 23.84 36.70 -22.85
N GLU A 596 23.61 37.59 -23.82
CA GLU A 596 24.01 39.00 -23.73
C GLU A 596 23.33 39.70 -22.54
N ARG A 597 22.05 39.42 -22.31
CA ARG A 597 21.31 39.94 -21.16
C ARG A 597 21.93 39.49 -19.84
N ILE A 598 22.25 38.20 -19.69
CA ILE A 598 22.85 37.65 -18.46
C ILE A 598 24.19 38.32 -18.17
N LEU A 599 25.07 38.41 -19.16
CA LEU A 599 26.40 39.01 -18.99
C LEU A 599 26.33 40.47 -18.54
N ARG A 600 25.43 41.26 -19.15
CA ARG A 600 25.25 42.68 -18.80
C ARG A 600 24.55 42.86 -17.46
N GLN A 601 23.41 42.18 -17.25
CA GLN A 601 22.58 42.35 -16.06
C GLN A 601 23.31 41.97 -14.77
N HIS A 602 24.17 40.96 -14.83
CA HIS A 602 24.89 40.43 -13.67
C HIS A 602 26.36 40.84 -13.62
N GLU A 603 26.81 41.71 -14.53
CA GLU A 603 28.18 42.24 -14.59
C GLU A 603 29.23 41.12 -14.49
N VAL A 604 29.06 40.07 -15.31
CA VAL A 604 29.84 38.84 -15.21
C VAL A 604 31.32 39.09 -15.57
N GLU A 605 32.22 38.67 -14.69
CA GLU A 605 33.68 38.84 -14.86
C GLU A 605 34.38 37.55 -15.29
N ILE A 606 33.85 36.40 -14.87
CA ILE A 606 34.43 35.08 -15.12
C ILE A 606 33.34 34.13 -15.59
N VAL A 607 33.60 33.38 -16.66
CA VAL A 607 32.71 32.35 -17.19
C VAL A 607 33.36 30.98 -17.15
N LEU A 608 32.71 30.03 -16.47
CA LEU A 608 33.03 28.60 -16.49
C LEU A 608 32.02 27.86 -17.38
N HIS A 609 32.46 27.44 -18.56
CA HIS A 609 31.58 26.85 -19.57
C HIS A 609 31.57 25.32 -19.52
N ALA A 610 30.60 24.75 -18.78
CA ALA A 610 30.40 23.30 -18.65
C ALA A 610 29.15 22.76 -19.39
N ALA A 611 28.36 23.62 -20.06
CA ALA A 611 27.21 23.20 -20.85
C ALA A 611 27.64 22.45 -22.13
N ALA A 612 27.36 21.15 -22.21
CA ALA A 612 27.60 20.33 -23.40
C ALA A 612 26.79 19.03 -23.36
N TYR A 613 26.48 18.48 -24.54
CA TYR A 613 26.07 17.09 -24.69
C TYR A 613 27.31 16.18 -24.75
N LYS A 614 27.38 15.21 -23.84
CA LYS A 614 28.57 14.36 -23.64
C LYS A 614 28.37 12.88 -23.96
N HIS A 615 27.13 12.42 -24.16
CA HIS A 615 26.84 11.00 -24.38
C HIS A 615 27.17 10.59 -25.82
N VAL A 616 28.28 9.88 -26.02
CA VAL A 616 28.74 9.44 -27.36
C VAL A 616 27.62 8.77 -28.17
N PRO A 617 26.87 7.76 -27.67
CA PRO A 617 25.84 7.11 -28.48
C PRO A 617 24.69 8.04 -28.86
N LEU A 618 24.28 8.93 -27.95
CA LEU A 618 23.19 9.87 -28.20
C LEU A 618 23.62 10.94 -29.22
N VAL A 619 24.84 11.45 -29.11
CA VAL A 619 25.34 12.48 -30.02
C VAL A 619 25.70 11.89 -31.39
N GLU A 620 26.19 10.65 -31.47
CA GLU A 620 26.33 9.93 -32.74
C GLU A 620 24.99 9.77 -33.47
N ALA A 621 23.93 9.41 -32.73
CA ALA A 621 22.58 9.30 -33.29
C ALA A 621 21.94 10.67 -33.58
N ASN A 622 22.42 11.74 -32.95
CA ASN A 622 21.89 13.10 -33.06
C ASN A 622 23.02 14.11 -33.34
N PRO A 623 23.72 13.99 -34.49
CA PRO A 623 24.92 14.77 -34.77
C PRO A 623 24.62 16.27 -34.90
N LEU A 624 23.45 16.63 -35.44
CA LEU A 624 23.01 18.01 -35.59
C LEU A 624 22.82 18.71 -34.24
N PRO A 625 21.97 18.22 -33.30
CA PRO A 625 21.91 18.76 -31.94
C PRO A 625 23.27 18.79 -31.24
N GLY A 626 24.11 17.78 -31.46
CA GLY A 626 25.48 17.74 -30.94
C GLY A 626 26.32 18.93 -31.39
N LEU A 627 26.39 19.19 -32.69
CA LEU A 627 27.15 20.31 -33.25
C LEU A 627 26.55 21.67 -32.88
N VAL A 628 25.22 21.82 -32.93
CA VAL A 628 24.56 23.09 -32.60
C VAL A 628 24.81 23.42 -31.13
N ASN A 629 24.56 22.48 -30.22
CA ASN A 629 24.74 22.74 -28.79
C ASN A 629 26.21 22.96 -28.42
N ASN A 630 27.10 22.05 -28.83
CA ASN A 630 28.49 22.07 -28.37
C ASN A 630 29.36 23.10 -29.13
N VAL A 631 29.11 23.35 -30.42
CA VAL A 631 29.94 24.28 -31.21
C VAL A 631 29.29 25.65 -31.29
N THR A 632 28.02 25.71 -31.71
CA THR A 632 27.34 26.99 -31.88
C THR A 632 27.01 27.63 -30.54
N GLY A 633 26.61 26.84 -29.54
CA GLY A 633 26.44 27.32 -28.16
C GLY A 633 27.73 27.91 -27.58
N THR A 634 28.86 27.21 -27.70
CA THR A 634 30.17 27.75 -27.28
C THR A 634 30.51 29.03 -28.03
N ARG A 635 30.29 29.09 -29.35
CA ARG A 635 30.53 30.30 -30.16
C ARG A 635 29.71 31.49 -29.67
N VAL A 636 28.41 31.31 -29.44
CA VAL A 636 27.50 32.37 -28.99
C VAL A 636 27.99 32.93 -27.66
N LEU A 637 28.23 32.05 -26.69
CA LEU A 637 28.71 32.44 -25.36
C LEU A 637 30.07 33.14 -25.41
N ALA A 638 31.07 32.53 -26.06
CA ALA A 638 32.43 33.07 -26.12
C ALA A 638 32.49 34.41 -26.88
N THR A 639 31.70 34.58 -27.93
CA THR A 639 31.61 35.85 -28.67
C THR A 639 31.00 36.95 -27.80
N ALA A 640 29.91 36.64 -27.09
CA ALA A 640 29.26 37.58 -26.18
C ALA A 640 30.18 37.97 -25.02
N CYS A 641 30.96 37.03 -24.47
CA CYS A 641 31.98 37.31 -23.45
C CYS A 641 33.03 38.30 -23.95
N ARG A 642 33.57 38.09 -25.16
CA ARG A 642 34.53 39.01 -25.78
C ARG A 642 33.94 40.41 -25.98
N GLN A 643 32.72 40.49 -26.49
CA GLN A 643 32.03 41.76 -26.74
C GLN A 643 31.70 42.51 -25.44
N ALA A 644 31.36 41.79 -24.37
CA ALA A 644 31.11 42.36 -23.05
C ALA A 644 32.39 42.67 -22.25
N GLY A 645 33.57 42.26 -22.74
CA GLY A 645 34.84 42.47 -22.05
C GLY A 645 34.98 41.63 -20.77
N VAL A 646 34.35 40.45 -20.70
CA VAL A 646 34.52 39.50 -19.59
C VAL A 646 36.00 39.19 -19.40
N GLY A 647 36.52 39.21 -18.18
CA GLY A 647 37.95 39.05 -17.93
C GLY A 647 38.48 37.65 -18.30
N ARG A 648 37.74 36.59 -17.93
CA ARG A 648 38.16 35.19 -18.18
C ARG A 648 37.02 34.31 -18.67
N PHE A 649 37.31 33.48 -19.67
CA PHE A 649 36.43 32.44 -20.19
C PHE A 649 37.16 31.09 -20.18
N ILE A 650 36.63 30.12 -19.44
CA ILE A 650 37.20 28.78 -19.32
C ILE A 650 36.23 27.77 -19.97
N LEU A 651 36.66 27.13 -21.05
CA LEU A 651 35.95 26.01 -21.69
C LEU A 651 36.33 24.69 -21.03
N ILE A 652 35.33 23.98 -20.51
CA ILE A 652 35.52 22.58 -20.08
C ILE A 652 35.51 21.68 -21.30
N SER A 653 36.61 20.96 -21.54
CA SER A 653 36.78 20.01 -22.63
C SER A 653 37.10 18.60 -22.12
N THR A 654 37.42 17.67 -23.02
CA THR A 654 37.54 16.24 -22.74
C THR A 654 38.68 15.64 -23.55
N ASP A 655 39.29 14.59 -23.01
CA ASP A 655 40.18 13.67 -23.74
C ASP A 655 39.63 13.25 -25.12
N LYS A 656 38.32 13.05 -25.26
CA LYS A 656 37.68 12.66 -26.53
C LYS A 656 37.78 13.69 -27.65
N ALA A 657 38.18 14.94 -27.34
CA ALA A 657 38.49 15.95 -28.35
C ALA A 657 39.85 15.71 -29.03
N VAL A 658 40.70 14.85 -28.45
CA VAL A 658 42.00 14.43 -28.98
C VAL A 658 41.81 13.34 -30.03
N ARG A 659 42.18 13.63 -31.29
CA ARG A 659 41.99 12.72 -32.44
C ARG A 659 40.61 12.05 -32.42
N PRO A 660 39.52 12.84 -32.49
CA PRO A 660 38.17 12.34 -32.24
C PRO A 660 37.77 11.28 -33.27
N ALA A 661 37.25 10.15 -32.77
CA ALA A 661 36.71 9.06 -33.59
C ALA A 661 35.17 9.09 -33.67
N ASN A 662 34.54 10.07 -33.02
CA ASN A 662 33.09 10.22 -32.91
C ASN A 662 32.69 11.71 -32.96
N VAL A 663 31.45 11.98 -33.34
CA VAL A 663 30.82 13.29 -33.48
C VAL A 663 30.82 14.05 -32.15
N MET A 664 30.66 13.37 -31.01
CA MET A 664 30.71 14.02 -29.70
C MET A 664 32.09 14.64 -29.44
N GLY A 665 33.15 13.83 -29.54
CA GLY A 665 34.53 14.29 -29.45
C GLY A 665 34.86 15.35 -30.49
N ALA A 666 34.44 15.14 -31.73
CA ALA A 666 34.64 16.09 -32.81
C ALA A 666 33.95 17.44 -32.51
N SER A 667 32.71 17.43 -32.01
CA SER A 667 32.02 18.66 -31.63
C SER A 667 32.75 19.44 -30.54
N LYS A 668 33.36 18.76 -29.56
CA LYS A 668 34.19 19.41 -28.54
C LYS A 668 35.47 19.96 -29.13
N ARG A 669 36.12 19.24 -30.05
CA ARG A 669 37.28 19.71 -30.78
C ARG A 669 36.99 20.97 -31.62
N LEU A 670 35.87 20.99 -32.32
CA LEU A 670 35.44 22.17 -33.09
C LEU A 670 35.11 23.35 -32.17
N ALA A 671 34.58 23.11 -30.97
CA ALA A 671 34.37 24.15 -29.96
C ALA A 671 35.70 24.74 -29.45
N GLU A 672 36.73 23.91 -29.25
CA GLU A 672 38.09 24.38 -28.93
C GLU A 672 38.65 25.27 -30.04
N MET A 673 38.49 24.86 -31.30
CA MET A 673 38.93 25.65 -32.46
C MET A 673 38.27 27.02 -32.52
N VAL A 674 36.98 27.11 -32.19
CA VAL A 674 36.25 28.39 -32.08
C VAL A 674 36.85 29.26 -30.97
N VAL A 675 37.11 28.68 -29.80
CA VAL A 675 37.69 29.42 -28.67
C VAL A 675 39.11 29.91 -28.98
N GLN A 676 39.94 29.07 -29.61
CA GLN A 676 41.28 29.44 -30.06
C GLN A 676 41.26 30.58 -31.09
N ASP A 677 40.33 30.55 -32.04
CA ASP A 677 40.17 31.66 -33.00
C ASP A 677 39.72 32.95 -32.33
N LEU A 678 38.77 32.88 -31.38
CA LEU A 678 38.31 34.05 -30.63
C LEU A 678 39.39 34.65 -29.73
N ALA A 679 40.26 33.82 -29.14
CA ALA A 679 41.36 34.25 -28.29
C ALA A 679 42.33 35.18 -29.02
N ARG A 680 42.77 34.81 -30.23
CA ARG A 680 43.67 35.66 -31.06
C ARG A 680 43.05 36.98 -31.47
N ARG A 681 41.72 37.05 -31.51
CA ARG A 681 40.96 38.26 -31.85
C ARG A 681 40.57 39.07 -30.61
N SER A 682 40.93 38.62 -29.42
CA SER A 682 40.55 39.23 -28.16
C SER A 682 41.71 40.03 -27.58
N GLN A 683 41.43 41.27 -27.16
CA GLN A 683 42.38 42.10 -26.40
C GLN A 683 41.99 42.18 -24.92
N THR A 684 40.78 41.75 -24.57
CA THR A 684 40.16 41.95 -23.25
C THR A 684 39.92 40.63 -22.54
N THR A 685 39.18 39.73 -23.17
CA THR A 685 38.84 38.41 -22.61
C THR A 685 39.97 37.42 -22.82
N ARG A 686 40.42 36.81 -21.72
CA ARG A 686 41.35 35.68 -21.74
C ARG A 686 40.59 34.36 -21.88
N PHE A 687 41.03 33.52 -22.80
CA PHE A 687 40.40 32.24 -23.10
C PHE A 687 41.29 31.07 -22.71
N ALA A 688 40.74 30.16 -21.92
CA ALA A 688 41.40 28.91 -21.54
C ALA A 688 40.49 27.72 -21.87
N ILE A 689 41.12 26.57 -22.12
CA ILE A 689 40.49 25.30 -22.42
C ILE A 689 41.12 24.28 -21.46
N VAL A 690 40.32 23.52 -20.74
CA VAL A 690 40.84 22.49 -19.83
C VAL A 690 40.33 21.12 -20.25
N ARG A 691 41.25 20.22 -20.59
CA ARG A 691 40.96 18.82 -20.95
C ARG A 691 41.25 17.89 -19.79
N PHE A 692 40.33 16.96 -19.57
CA PHE A 692 40.52 15.84 -18.66
C PHE A 692 39.70 14.63 -19.14
N GLY A 693 40.02 13.47 -18.55
CA GLY A 693 39.38 12.20 -18.88
C GLY A 693 38.06 11.98 -18.15
N ASN A 694 37.74 10.72 -17.87
CA ASN A 694 36.50 10.39 -17.19
C ASN A 694 36.53 10.82 -15.72
N VAL A 695 35.36 11.20 -15.23
CA VAL A 695 35.16 11.61 -13.84
C VAL A 695 34.23 10.62 -13.15
N LEU A 696 34.65 10.13 -11.99
CA LEU A 696 33.89 9.19 -11.18
C LEU A 696 32.57 9.81 -10.72
N GLY A 697 31.49 9.04 -10.80
CA GLY A 697 30.16 9.47 -10.34
C GLY A 697 29.44 10.46 -11.26
N SER A 698 29.99 10.81 -12.42
CA SER A 698 29.30 11.72 -13.35
C SER A 698 28.06 11.07 -14.00
N SER A 699 27.06 11.89 -14.35
CA SER A 699 25.76 11.45 -14.88
C SER A 699 25.93 10.61 -16.15
N GLY A 700 25.28 9.45 -16.17
CA GLY A 700 25.31 8.47 -17.26
C GLY A 700 26.71 7.95 -17.63
N SER A 701 27.62 7.87 -16.64
CA SER A 701 28.88 7.14 -16.76
C SER A 701 28.69 5.63 -16.55
N VAL A 702 29.77 4.86 -16.75
CA VAL A 702 29.75 3.39 -16.64
C VAL A 702 29.47 2.91 -15.20
N ILE A 703 29.88 3.65 -14.18
CA ILE A 703 29.71 3.24 -12.77
C ILE A 703 28.23 3.21 -12.35
N PRO A 704 27.42 4.28 -12.56
CA PRO A 704 25.98 4.22 -12.34
C PRO A 704 25.29 3.09 -13.11
N LEU A 705 25.71 2.83 -14.36
CA LEU A 705 25.18 1.73 -15.15
C LEU A 705 25.47 0.37 -14.50
N PHE A 706 26.72 0.12 -14.10
CA PHE A 706 27.11 -1.12 -13.42
C PHE A 706 26.39 -1.26 -12.08
N LYS A 707 26.27 -0.18 -11.30
CA LYS A 707 25.50 -0.19 -10.05
C LYS A 707 24.03 -0.57 -10.28
N ASP A 708 23.38 -0.03 -11.31
CA ASP A 708 22.00 -0.39 -11.66
C ASP A 708 21.90 -1.84 -12.16
N GLN A 709 22.84 -2.31 -12.98
CA GLN A 709 22.90 -3.70 -13.43
C GLN A 709 23.11 -4.69 -12.27
N ILE A 710 24.06 -4.41 -11.40
CA ILE A 710 24.34 -5.21 -10.18
C ILE A 710 23.14 -5.18 -9.26
N ALA A 711 22.55 -4.00 -9.04
CA ALA A 711 21.33 -3.88 -8.25
C ALA A 711 20.22 -4.72 -8.84
N ARG A 712 20.15 -4.94 -10.16
CA ARG A 712 19.19 -5.82 -10.84
C ARG A 712 19.53 -7.31 -10.83
N GLY A 713 20.70 -7.69 -10.31
CA GLY A 713 21.19 -9.08 -10.28
C GLY A 713 22.00 -9.48 -11.51
N GLY A 714 22.48 -8.51 -12.29
CA GLY A 714 23.29 -8.75 -13.49
C GLY A 714 22.49 -9.16 -14.74
N PRO A 715 23.18 -9.54 -15.83
CA PRO A 715 24.64 -9.47 -16.00
C PRO A 715 25.14 -8.02 -16.08
N VAL A 716 26.41 -7.81 -15.73
CA VAL A 716 27.10 -6.53 -15.99
C VAL A 716 27.59 -6.54 -17.44
N THR A 717 27.33 -5.48 -18.20
CA THR A 717 27.69 -5.44 -19.63
C THR A 717 28.99 -4.69 -19.86
N LEU A 718 30.03 -5.39 -20.30
CA LEU A 718 31.33 -4.83 -20.65
C LEU A 718 31.43 -4.66 -22.17
N THR A 719 31.94 -3.54 -22.66
CA THR A 719 32.06 -3.33 -24.11
C THR A 719 33.19 -4.16 -24.72
N ASP A 720 34.34 -4.20 -24.06
CA ASP A 720 35.51 -4.96 -24.50
C ASP A 720 36.37 -5.34 -23.28
N GLU A 721 37.11 -6.44 -23.38
CA GLU A 721 37.97 -6.98 -22.32
C GLU A 721 39.16 -6.06 -21.97
N ASP A 722 39.65 -5.35 -22.97
CA ASP A 722 40.87 -4.54 -22.89
C ASP A 722 40.58 -3.04 -22.81
N VAL A 723 39.30 -2.65 -22.73
CA VAL A 723 38.93 -1.23 -22.68
C VAL A 723 39.45 -0.57 -21.39
N THR A 724 40.20 0.53 -21.55
CA THR A 724 40.75 1.30 -20.43
C THR A 724 40.27 2.75 -20.47
N ARG A 725 40.11 3.36 -19.28
CA ARG A 725 39.78 4.79 -19.16
C ARG A 725 40.60 5.42 -18.04
N TYR A 726 40.95 6.68 -18.22
CA TYR A 726 41.50 7.51 -17.18
C TYR A 726 40.40 8.00 -16.25
N PHE A 727 40.60 7.92 -14.94
CA PHE A 727 39.63 8.38 -13.96
C PHE A 727 40.23 9.35 -12.96
N MET A 728 39.40 10.29 -12.53
CA MET A 728 39.66 11.24 -11.46
C MET A 728 38.35 11.44 -10.68
N THR A 729 38.44 11.88 -9.43
CA THR A 729 37.23 12.30 -8.70
C THR A 729 36.69 13.62 -9.25
N ILE A 730 35.39 13.89 -9.04
CA ILE A 730 34.77 15.13 -9.54
C ILE A 730 35.30 16.36 -8.82
N GLU A 731 35.51 16.24 -7.51
CA GLU A 731 36.06 17.30 -6.67
C GLU A 731 37.47 17.68 -7.14
N GLU A 732 38.32 16.69 -7.37
CA GLU A 732 39.70 16.86 -7.85
C GLU A 732 39.74 17.49 -9.26
N ALA A 733 38.92 17.00 -10.19
CA ALA A 733 38.87 17.54 -11.55
C ALA A 733 38.42 19.01 -11.56
N CYS A 734 37.35 19.34 -10.84
CA CYS A 734 36.84 20.71 -10.75
C CYS A 734 37.83 21.64 -10.02
N ARG A 735 38.53 21.16 -9.01
CA ARG A 735 39.57 21.94 -8.31
C ARG A 735 40.72 22.29 -9.24
N LEU A 736 41.22 21.31 -10.00
CA LEU A 736 42.28 21.53 -10.98
C LEU A 736 41.83 22.42 -12.15
N VAL A 737 40.56 22.35 -12.57
CA VAL A 737 39.97 23.29 -13.53
C VAL A 737 40.00 24.72 -13.00
N LEU A 738 39.58 24.95 -11.75
CA LEU A 738 39.60 26.28 -11.15
C LEU A 738 41.03 26.82 -11.04
N LEU A 739 41.98 25.99 -10.64
CA LEU A 739 43.39 26.34 -10.58
C LEU A 739 43.96 26.63 -11.97
N ALA A 740 43.66 25.83 -12.99
CA ALA A 740 44.08 26.07 -14.36
C ALA A 740 43.53 27.41 -14.90
N GLY A 741 42.27 27.73 -14.62
CA GLY A 741 41.66 29.02 -14.95
C GLY A 741 42.18 30.22 -14.13
N ALA A 742 42.89 29.95 -13.03
CA ALA A 742 43.54 30.94 -12.20
C ALA A 742 45.01 31.17 -12.56
N LEU A 743 45.64 30.27 -13.32
CA LEU A 743 47.00 30.46 -13.81
C LEU A 743 47.03 31.69 -14.71
N ASP A 744 47.84 32.68 -14.35
CA ASP A 744 48.18 33.75 -15.27
C ASP A 744 49.00 33.15 -16.41
N ALA A 745 48.47 33.26 -17.63
CA ALA A 745 49.26 33.06 -18.82
C ALA A 745 50.47 33.99 -18.73
N ALA A 746 51.67 33.46 -18.99
CA ALA A 746 52.80 34.30 -19.36
C ALA A 746 52.30 35.27 -20.44
N ALA A 747 52.41 36.57 -20.17
CA ALA A 747 51.76 37.68 -20.86
C ALA A 747 52.16 37.86 -22.35
N GLU A 748 52.71 36.83 -22.99
CA GLU A 748 53.44 36.90 -24.25
C GLU A 748 52.73 36.21 -25.42
N THR A 749 51.63 35.47 -25.20
CA THR A 749 50.95 34.75 -26.31
C THR A 749 49.51 35.20 -26.50
N ALA A 750 49.17 35.62 -27.73
CA ALA A 750 47.80 35.95 -28.16
C ALA A 750 46.88 34.71 -28.32
N ASP A 751 47.38 33.50 -28.01
CA ASP A 751 46.66 32.24 -28.20
C ASP A 751 45.89 31.82 -26.94
N ALA A 752 44.86 30.97 -27.11
CA ALA A 752 44.16 30.36 -25.99
C ALA A 752 45.05 29.34 -25.27
N ASP A 753 44.97 29.30 -23.94
CA ASP A 753 45.64 28.27 -23.15
C ASP A 753 44.91 26.95 -23.25
N VAL A 754 45.60 25.90 -23.68
CA VAL A 754 45.08 24.52 -23.68
C VAL A 754 45.73 23.75 -22.54
N PHE A 755 45.04 23.63 -21.42
CA PHE A 755 45.48 22.85 -20.27
C PHE A 755 45.02 21.39 -20.37
N VAL A 756 45.88 20.48 -19.94
CA VAL A 756 45.63 19.05 -19.84
C VAL A 756 45.92 18.63 -18.40
N LEU A 757 44.94 18.00 -17.75
CA LEU A 757 45.10 17.52 -16.39
C LEU A 757 45.82 16.17 -16.36
N ASP A 758 46.74 16.00 -15.42
CA ASP A 758 47.36 14.70 -15.17
C ASP A 758 46.37 13.76 -14.47
N MET A 759 45.87 12.79 -15.24
CA MET A 759 44.90 11.80 -14.80
C MET A 759 45.52 10.60 -14.08
N GLY A 760 46.85 10.47 -14.03
CA GLY A 760 47.54 9.28 -13.53
C GLY A 760 47.40 8.07 -14.47
N ARG A 761 47.40 6.85 -13.90
CA ARG A 761 47.38 5.61 -14.68
C ARG A 761 45.96 5.28 -15.20
N PRO A 762 45.82 4.71 -16.42
CA PRO A 762 44.54 4.25 -16.93
C PRO A 762 44.06 3.01 -16.15
N VAL A 763 42.74 2.88 -16.01
CA VAL A 763 42.09 1.76 -15.31
C VAL A 763 41.30 0.91 -16.30
N ARG A 764 41.43 -0.41 -16.21
CA ARG A 764 40.62 -1.36 -16.99
C ARG A 764 39.17 -1.38 -16.50
N ILE A 765 38.22 -1.32 -17.43
CA ILE A 765 36.79 -1.30 -17.09
C ILE A 765 36.31 -2.67 -16.59
N ARG A 766 36.96 -3.77 -17.04
CA ARG A 766 36.74 -5.10 -16.47
C ARG A 766 37.02 -5.13 -14.97
N ASP A 767 38.22 -4.72 -14.57
CA ASP A 767 38.63 -4.69 -13.16
C ASP A 767 37.62 -3.85 -12.35
N LEU A 768 37.18 -2.71 -12.88
CA LEU A 768 36.12 -1.89 -12.26
C LEU A 768 34.80 -2.65 -12.07
N ALA A 769 34.33 -3.39 -13.07
CA ALA A 769 33.11 -4.19 -12.97
C ALA A 769 33.22 -5.25 -11.86
N GLU A 770 34.34 -5.98 -11.83
CA GLU A 770 34.61 -7.03 -10.84
C GLU A 770 34.63 -6.45 -9.41
N HIS A 771 35.36 -5.35 -9.21
CA HIS A 771 35.40 -4.66 -7.91
C HIS A 771 34.01 -4.20 -7.46
N LEU A 772 33.18 -3.67 -8.36
CA LEU A 772 31.82 -3.24 -8.02
C LEU A 772 30.90 -4.42 -7.65
N ILE A 773 31.02 -5.56 -8.34
CA ILE A 773 30.26 -6.78 -8.02
C ILE A 773 30.63 -7.26 -6.60
N GLN A 774 31.93 -7.39 -6.32
CA GLN A 774 32.43 -7.83 -5.02
C GLN A 774 32.06 -6.87 -3.90
N ALA A 775 32.22 -5.56 -4.13
CA ALA A 775 31.86 -4.52 -3.18
C ALA A 775 30.36 -4.48 -2.85
N ALA A 776 29.50 -4.92 -3.77
CA ALA A 776 28.07 -5.06 -3.54
C ALA A 776 27.70 -6.36 -2.77
N GLY A 777 28.69 -7.19 -2.43
CA GLY A 777 28.51 -8.46 -1.71
C GLY A 777 28.05 -9.62 -2.59
N TYR A 778 28.30 -9.53 -3.90
CA TYR A 778 28.04 -10.57 -4.89
C TYR A 778 29.34 -11.24 -5.32
N THR A 779 29.26 -12.52 -5.65
CA THR A 779 30.36 -13.28 -6.24
C THR A 779 30.32 -13.18 -7.77
N LEU A 780 31.49 -13.06 -8.38
CA LEU A 780 31.63 -13.09 -9.83
C LEU A 780 31.30 -14.51 -10.34
N ARG A 781 30.51 -14.59 -11.40
CA ARG A 781 30.24 -15.81 -12.14
C ARG A 781 31.15 -15.86 -13.37
N ASP A 782 32.12 -16.75 -13.33
CA ASP A 782 33.12 -16.98 -14.37
C ASP A 782 33.41 -18.49 -14.51
N ASP A 783 34.39 -18.86 -15.35
CA ASP A 783 34.76 -20.26 -15.57
C ASP A 783 35.32 -20.93 -14.31
N VAL A 784 35.87 -20.16 -13.37
CA VAL A 784 36.44 -20.65 -12.10
C VAL A 784 35.34 -20.84 -11.05
N ASN A 785 34.34 -19.95 -11.04
CA ASN A 785 33.18 -19.96 -10.15
C ASN A 785 31.87 -19.92 -10.97
N PRO A 786 31.50 -21.04 -11.63
CA PRO A 786 30.29 -21.09 -12.46
C PRO A 786 29.00 -20.93 -11.65
N ALA A 787 29.06 -21.13 -10.33
CA ALA A 787 27.98 -20.94 -9.37
C ALA A 787 27.89 -19.50 -8.80
N GLY A 788 28.72 -18.57 -9.30
CA GLY A 788 28.71 -17.18 -8.86
C GLY A 788 27.39 -16.44 -9.12
N ASP A 789 27.20 -15.32 -8.43
CA ASP A 789 25.95 -14.55 -8.45
C ASP A 789 25.76 -13.76 -9.75
N ILE A 790 26.81 -13.09 -10.24
CA ILE A 790 26.72 -12.10 -11.33
C ILE A 790 27.79 -12.37 -12.40
N GLU A 791 27.35 -12.55 -13.64
CA GLU A 791 28.20 -12.68 -14.84
C GLU A 791 28.58 -11.30 -15.41
N ILE A 792 29.79 -11.17 -15.96
CA ILE A 792 30.19 -10.07 -16.84
C ILE A 792 30.06 -10.54 -18.29
N ARG A 793 29.23 -9.85 -19.08
CA ARG A 793 28.99 -10.17 -20.49
C ARG A 793 29.63 -9.13 -21.40
N VAL A 794 30.50 -9.58 -22.29
CA VAL A 794 31.09 -8.73 -23.34
C VAL A 794 30.06 -8.50 -24.45
N ILE A 795 29.79 -7.24 -24.80
CA ILE A 795 28.78 -6.83 -25.79
C ILE A 795 29.37 -6.20 -27.07
N GLY A 796 30.69 -6.07 -27.14
CA GLY A 796 31.39 -5.40 -28.24
C GLY A 796 31.48 -3.88 -28.08
N LEU A 797 32.49 -3.29 -28.71
CA LEU A 797 32.67 -1.84 -28.76
C LEU A 797 31.51 -1.18 -29.52
N ARG A 798 31.04 -0.06 -28.97
CA ARG A 798 29.98 0.74 -29.61
C ARG A 798 30.57 1.57 -30.75
N PRO A 799 29.77 1.95 -31.77
CA PRO A 799 30.24 2.82 -32.85
C PRO A 799 30.91 4.11 -32.32
N GLY A 800 32.14 4.37 -32.75
CA GLY A 800 32.91 5.56 -32.37
C GLY A 800 33.55 5.51 -30.97
N GLU A 801 33.43 4.38 -30.25
CA GLU A 801 34.10 4.17 -28.96
C GLU A 801 35.56 3.71 -29.17
N LYS A 802 36.52 4.34 -28.49
CA LYS A 802 37.93 3.94 -28.52
C LYS A 802 38.21 2.84 -27.48
N LEU A 803 39.16 1.94 -27.79
CA LEU A 803 39.65 0.95 -26.82
C LEU A 803 40.43 1.65 -25.69
N HIS A 804 41.35 2.55 -26.06
CA HIS A 804 42.13 3.39 -25.16
C HIS A 804 41.92 4.86 -25.50
N GLU A 805 41.67 5.69 -24.50
CA GLU A 805 41.60 7.14 -24.68
C GLU A 805 43.02 7.73 -24.65
N GLU A 806 43.19 8.86 -25.34
CA GLU A 806 44.47 9.56 -25.46
C GLU A 806 44.33 10.94 -24.82
N LEU A 807 45.33 11.37 -24.06
CA LEU A 807 45.29 12.70 -23.42
C LEU A 807 45.85 13.82 -24.33
N LEU A 808 46.54 13.50 -25.44
CA LEU A 808 47.39 14.44 -26.19
C LEU A 808 47.34 14.30 -27.72
N ILE A 809 47.43 15.42 -28.43
CA ILE A 809 47.71 15.49 -29.87
C ILE A 809 49.16 15.97 -30.08
N GLY A 810 50.09 15.05 -30.41
CA GLY A 810 51.48 15.37 -30.76
C GLY A 810 52.42 15.51 -29.57
N ASP A 811 53.66 15.97 -29.83
CA ASP A 811 54.69 16.21 -28.82
C ASP A 811 54.70 17.68 -28.40
N GLY A 812 54.53 17.99 -27.11
CA GLY A 812 54.61 19.38 -26.64
C GLY A 812 53.81 19.73 -25.38
N LEU A 813 53.93 18.93 -24.32
CA LEU A 813 53.47 19.33 -23.00
C LEU A 813 54.51 20.22 -22.33
N LEU A 814 54.11 21.43 -21.97
CA LEU A 814 54.88 22.31 -21.11
C LEU A 814 54.40 22.15 -19.67
N PRO A 815 55.32 22.07 -18.69
CA PRO A 815 54.94 22.11 -17.28
C PRO A 815 54.34 23.49 -16.94
N THR A 816 53.44 23.50 -15.96
CA THR A 816 52.98 24.73 -15.31
C THR A 816 53.52 24.77 -13.87
N PRO A 817 53.36 25.88 -13.12
CA PRO A 817 53.69 25.91 -11.69
C PRO A 817 52.98 24.82 -10.87
N HIS A 818 51.87 24.29 -11.38
CA HIS A 818 51.15 23.20 -10.74
C HIS A 818 51.52 21.85 -11.40
N PRO A 819 52.02 20.85 -10.65
CA PRO A 819 52.59 19.61 -11.23
C PRO A 819 51.57 18.76 -11.99
N ARG A 820 50.27 18.94 -11.70
CA ARG A 820 49.17 18.17 -12.31
C ARG A 820 48.38 18.93 -13.37
N ILE A 821 48.84 20.13 -13.71
CA ILE A 821 48.27 20.94 -14.80
C ILE A 821 49.40 21.13 -15.81
N LEU A 822 49.21 20.62 -17.00
CA LEU A 822 50.18 20.73 -18.08
C LEU A 822 49.58 21.61 -19.18
N ARG A 823 50.41 22.34 -19.91
CA ARG A 823 49.97 23.19 -21.03
C ARG A 823 50.35 22.51 -22.34
N ALA A 824 49.36 22.21 -23.18
CA ALA A 824 49.57 21.69 -24.52
C ALA A 824 49.83 22.83 -25.49
N ARG A 825 50.93 22.74 -26.26
CA ARG A 825 51.14 23.61 -27.43
C ARG A 825 50.39 23.03 -28.62
N GLU A 826 49.35 23.73 -29.07
CA GLU A 826 48.64 23.38 -30.28
C GLU A 826 48.62 24.53 -31.26
N ALA A 827 48.97 24.26 -32.52
CA ALA A 827 48.77 25.21 -33.60
C ALA A 827 47.27 25.56 -33.70
N ALA A 828 46.96 26.83 -33.50
CA ALA A 828 45.61 27.33 -33.57
C ALA A 828 45.11 27.30 -35.04
N PRO A 829 43.82 27.01 -35.28
CA PRO A 829 43.28 26.78 -36.62
C PRO A 829 43.30 28.06 -37.47
N GLU A 830 43.32 27.93 -38.80
CA GLU A 830 43.23 29.10 -39.69
C GLU A 830 41.86 29.82 -39.54
N PRO A 831 41.82 31.15 -39.35
CA PRO A 831 40.57 31.91 -39.18
C PRO A 831 39.52 31.66 -40.27
N VAL A 832 39.96 31.53 -41.52
CA VAL A 832 39.09 31.26 -42.67
C VAL A 832 38.47 29.87 -42.58
N ALA A 833 39.23 28.87 -42.12
CA ALA A 833 38.74 27.51 -41.94
C ALA A 833 37.68 27.44 -40.83
N VAL A 834 37.87 28.16 -39.73
CA VAL A 834 36.89 28.23 -38.64
C VAL A 834 35.59 28.91 -39.12
N ALA A 835 35.69 30.01 -39.89
CA ALA A 835 34.52 30.69 -40.44
C ALA A 835 33.74 29.78 -41.42
N ALA A 836 34.43 29.10 -42.33
CA ALA A 836 33.81 28.16 -43.27
C ALA A 836 33.13 26.98 -42.54
N MET A 837 33.80 26.40 -41.54
CA MET A 837 33.24 25.36 -40.68
C MET A 837 31.94 25.83 -40.01
N LEU A 838 31.92 27.03 -39.42
CA LEU A 838 30.73 27.56 -38.75
C LEU A 838 29.57 27.82 -39.71
N GLN A 839 29.85 28.34 -40.91
CA GLN A 839 28.84 28.50 -41.94
C GLN A 839 28.24 27.15 -42.37
N GLU A 840 29.08 26.12 -42.53
CA GLU A 840 28.63 24.79 -42.92
C GLU A 840 27.81 24.10 -41.81
N ILE A 841 28.16 24.30 -40.53
CA ILE A 841 27.33 23.86 -39.39
C ILE A 841 25.95 24.54 -39.46
N GLY A 842 25.92 25.85 -39.72
CA GLY A 842 24.67 26.60 -39.89
C GLY A 842 23.83 26.08 -41.05
N ARG A 843 24.46 25.78 -42.20
CA ARG A 843 23.79 25.17 -43.36
C ARG A 843 23.23 23.78 -43.03
N CYS A 844 24.00 22.95 -42.33
CA CYS A 844 23.54 21.63 -41.87
C CYS A 844 22.32 21.77 -40.94
N ALA A 845 22.32 22.75 -40.05
CA ALA A 845 21.20 23.00 -39.14
C ALA A 845 19.92 23.43 -39.88
N VAL A 846 20.04 24.27 -40.91
CA VAL A 846 18.90 24.71 -41.74
C VAL A 846 18.38 23.59 -42.63
N THR A 847 19.27 22.82 -43.25
CA THR A 847 18.90 21.73 -44.17
C THR A 847 18.45 20.46 -43.44
N GLY A 848 18.79 20.31 -42.17
CA GLY A 848 18.35 19.19 -41.33
C GLY A 848 18.99 17.84 -41.68
N SER A 849 20.16 17.79 -42.34
CA SER A 849 20.85 16.52 -42.69
C SER A 849 21.83 16.05 -41.60
N PRO A 850 21.54 14.94 -40.89
CA PRO A 850 22.45 14.36 -39.90
C PRO A 850 23.72 13.78 -40.52
N GLU A 851 23.65 13.21 -41.73
CA GLU A 851 24.80 12.63 -42.42
C GLU A 851 25.81 13.72 -42.84
N ALA A 852 25.31 14.86 -43.32
CA ALA A 852 26.16 16.00 -43.64
C ALA A 852 26.85 16.54 -42.38
N ALA A 853 26.13 16.68 -41.27
CA ALA A 853 26.69 17.06 -39.98
C ALA A 853 27.78 16.09 -39.50
N ARG A 854 27.55 14.77 -39.61
CA ARG A 854 28.54 13.74 -39.23
C ARG A 854 29.79 13.82 -40.12
N ARG A 855 29.62 13.95 -41.44
CA ARG A 855 30.74 14.11 -42.38
C ARG A 855 31.54 15.37 -42.11
N LEU A 856 30.87 16.48 -41.80
CA LEU A 856 31.52 17.74 -41.44
C LEU A 856 32.33 17.58 -40.15
N ALA A 857 31.71 17.03 -39.10
CA ALA A 857 32.33 16.86 -37.80
C ALA A 857 33.64 16.05 -37.90
N LEU A 858 33.61 14.91 -38.58
CA LEU A 858 34.79 14.05 -38.72
C LEU A 858 35.77 14.58 -39.78
N GLY A 859 35.27 15.13 -40.89
CA GLY A 859 36.09 15.59 -42.01
C GLY A 859 36.97 16.80 -41.69
N VAL A 860 36.42 17.81 -41.00
CA VAL A 860 37.17 19.03 -40.62
C VAL A 860 38.31 18.69 -39.67
N VAL A 861 38.07 17.76 -38.74
CA VAL A 861 39.09 17.38 -37.77
C VAL A 861 40.18 16.53 -38.42
N HIS A 862 39.81 15.55 -39.26
CA HIS A 862 40.81 14.74 -39.97
C HIS A 862 41.69 15.55 -40.93
N ALA A 863 41.14 16.56 -41.61
CA ALA A 863 41.92 17.44 -42.48
C ALA A 863 42.91 18.31 -41.69
N HIS A 864 42.49 18.84 -40.54
CA HIS A 864 43.36 19.64 -39.66
C HIS A 864 44.46 18.81 -39.00
N ASP A 865 44.15 17.60 -38.54
CA ASP A 865 45.13 16.71 -37.91
C ASP A 865 46.10 16.08 -38.93
N ALA A 866 45.65 15.78 -40.17
CA ALA A 866 46.50 15.27 -41.24
C ALA A 866 47.48 16.33 -41.80
N GLY A 867 47.09 17.61 -41.79
CA GLY A 867 47.98 18.72 -42.16
C GLY A 867 49.21 18.83 -41.26
N LYS A 868 49.07 18.49 -39.97
CA LYS A 868 50.18 18.48 -39.00
C LYS A 868 51.20 17.37 -39.25
N GLY A 869 50.78 16.25 -39.86
CA GLY A 869 51.68 15.16 -40.25
C GLY A 869 52.60 15.49 -41.44
N ARG A 870 52.23 16.46 -42.29
CA ARG A 870 53.03 16.86 -43.46
C ARG A 870 54.05 17.96 -43.17
N VAL A 871 53.79 18.85 -42.22
CA VAL A 871 54.73 19.93 -41.87
C VAL A 871 56.01 19.38 -41.19
N ASN A 872 55.90 18.24 -40.49
CA ASN A 872 57.06 17.60 -39.85
C ASN A 872 57.96 16.79 -40.80
N ALA A 873 57.57 16.57 -42.06
CA ALA A 873 58.41 15.88 -43.04
C ALA A 873 59.32 16.83 -43.85
N ALA A 874 59.12 18.15 -43.74
CA ALA A 874 59.86 19.15 -44.52
C ALA A 874 60.87 19.98 -43.69
N GLY A 875 60.98 19.71 -42.38
CA GLY A 875 61.88 20.42 -41.46
C GLY A 875 63.11 19.63 -41.01
N GLY A 876 63.42 18.51 -41.67
CA GLY A 876 64.56 17.65 -41.36
C GLY A 876 65.40 17.36 -42.60
N ILE A 877 66.13 18.36 -43.09
CA ILE A 877 67.44 18.20 -43.74
C ILE A 877 68.37 19.24 -43.12
#